data_AF-A0A072NM95-F1
#
_entry.id   AF-A0A072NM95-F1
#
_cell.length_a   1.000
_cell.length_b   1.000
_cell.length_c   1.000
_cell.angle_alpha   90.00
_cell.angle_beta   90.00
_cell.angle_gamma   90.00
#
_symmetry.space_group_name_H-M   'P 1'
#
loop_
_entity.id
_entity.type
_entity.pdbx_description
1 polymer ?
#
loop_
_entity_poly.entity_id
_entity_poly.type
_entity_poly.pdbx_seq_one_letter_code
_entity_poly.pdbx_strand_id
1 'polypeptide(L)'
;MVYNIIEVANTHGGSIDYIHSLLDEYSQYKDGFGIKFQPFRYDEIATKDYEWYDVYKSIFIKEEDWNGIIDIAIKTKEIWLDIFDEYGIKILNNNISKISGIKLQASVLFNYSVLNALSQTSLNDKKVIINVAAYDIKQIKERIMEIKKLMNPREILIEIGFQSYPTELGDSGLSKITKIKANFNNRIVFADHVDGQSEESVILPVIASLIGADVVEKHVMHSSLETKYDMFSSITVDRYNRYITLQKMYLELLKMPFITNKEKEYLRKTIQIPILKEDVKKGKLVAKSLLSYKRCGKSGLNTKELENVIQNYNVLATDKVSGNALKLEDFKKANIATIVACRLKSTRLRRKALLPIGNYASIELCLKNVLKFENVNHTILATSTEVEDSELENYIYRNDVIFHRGDPDDVIDRYLGIARKLKIDIIIRVTGDCPYVSNDILQYLLQSHFEKGADYTTGKGAAVGTNIEIINVEALEKVKKYFPKAQYSEYMTWYFQNNPEHFELNIVNLPEKWCRNYRLTLDYEEDLILFNEIEKYFKEQNIEYSIDHLFRYLDKNPQIAKINSHLTLKFQSDKELIKTLNERTRISNMKLGLGTVQFGIDYGITNQRGKTNFSEVKRILNFAKQKDIKLLDTAAAYGDSEKKLGDVIGSDNHFKIVTKITNIFNQKNIEQHIVNQVNQSLHNLQRDHLEVLMIHHAEDLLNVDGPVCYEVLKDLKMKNVISKIGCSIYEPNDIEKLLSKYQLDVIQVPINIFDQRLISGNYLKLLKEQKIEIHARSLFLQGLILMEPKNIPSSLKNIVPYVNNLRLEAEKHQLTPLQLALQFVKSITEIDYVIVGVNNLQQLIEIEQSFKHTSNNDVDFRKFAISDVKLIDPRKWNGV
;
A
#
# COMPACT_ATOMS: atom_id res chain seq x y z
N MET A 1 10.23 -21.15 45.30
CA MET A 1 10.57 -22.56 45.03
C MET A 1 9.50 -23.39 45.70
N VAL A 2 8.99 -24.45 45.06
CA VAL A 2 8.05 -25.38 45.71
C VAL A 2 8.80 -26.13 46.81
N TYR A 3 8.18 -26.28 47.97
CA TYR A 3 8.78 -26.98 49.11
C TYR A 3 8.50 -28.47 48.99
N ASN A 4 9.42 -29.34 49.38
CA ASN A 4 9.28 -30.78 49.19
C ASN A 4 9.41 -31.54 50.52
N ILE A 5 8.43 -32.38 50.84
CA ILE A 5 8.43 -33.23 52.02
C ILE A 5 8.79 -34.65 51.59
N ILE A 6 9.90 -35.14 52.15
CA ILE A 6 10.35 -36.52 52.05
C ILE A 6 9.59 -37.31 53.11
N GLU A 7 8.62 -38.12 52.69
CA GLU A 7 7.80 -38.92 53.60
C GLU A 7 8.43 -40.29 53.81
N VAL A 8 8.85 -40.57 55.05
CA VAL A 8 9.46 -41.86 55.41
C VAL A 8 8.38 -42.94 55.61
N ALA A 9 7.20 -42.54 56.10
CA ALA A 9 6.10 -43.43 56.47
C ALA A 9 6.60 -44.63 57.29
N ASN A 10 6.21 -45.86 56.94
CA ASN A 10 6.62 -47.07 57.64
C ASN A 10 7.64 -47.91 56.87
N THR A 11 8.34 -47.32 55.89
CA THR A 11 9.34 -48.03 55.06
C THR A 11 10.46 -48.66 55.87
N HIS A 12 10.74 -48.09 57.06
CA HIS A 12 11.71 -48.59 58.02
C HIS A 12 11.33 -49.91 58.70
N GLY A 13 10.06 -50.31 58.71
CA GLY A 13 9.62 -51.57 59.32
C GLY A 13 10.00 -51.75 60.80
N GLY A 14 10.14 -50.65 61.55
CA GLY A 14 10.62 -50.62 62.94
C GLY A 14 12.16 -50.59 63.12
N SER A 15 12.95 -50.63 62.04
CA SER A 15 14.41 -50.61 62.10
C SER A 15 14.98 -49.20 62.21
N ILE A 16 15.69 -48.92 63.31
CA ILE A 16 16.39 -47.63 63.53
C ILE A 16 17.56 -47.47 62.56
N ASP A 17 18.30 -48.55 62.29
CA ASP A 17 19.42 -48.55 61.35
C ASP A 17 18.94 -48.20 59.92
N TYR A 18 17.77 -48.70 59.51
CA TYR A 18 17.17 -48.33 58.22
C TYR A 18 16.90 -46.83 58.15
N ILE A 19 16.30 -46.24 59.21
CA ILE A 19 16.02 -44.80 59.25
C ILE A 19 17.32 -44.00 59.15
N HIS A 20 18.36 -44.38 59.89
CA HIS A 20 19.65 -43.70 59.85
C HIS A 20 20.29 -43.77 58.45
N SER A 21 20.28 -44.94 57.80
CA SER A 21 20.78 -45.09 56.44
C SER A 21 19.97 -44.30 55.42
N LEU A 22 18.64 -44.28 55.53
CA LEU A 22 17.78 -43.47 54.68
C LEU A 22 18.05 -41.97 54.86
N LEU A 23 18.26 -41.52 56.10
CA LEU A 23 18.62 -40.13 56.40
C LEU A 23 19.94 -39.72 55.75
N ASP A 24 20.93 -40.60 55.74
CA ASP A 24 22.22 -40.40 55.08
C ASP A 24 22.07 -40.35 53.54
N GLU A 25 21.33 -41.29 52.95
CA GLU A 25 21.07 -41.34 51.50
C GLU A 25 20.39 -40.06 50.97
N TYR A 26 19.48 -39.48 51.76
CA TYR A 26 18.78 -38.25 51.41
C TYR A 26 19.45 -36.97 51.98
N SER A 27 20.65 -37.06 52.56
CA SER A 27 21.32 -35.94 53.27
C SER A 27 21.64 -34.72 52.38
N GLN A 28 21.72 -34.92 51.06
CA GLN A 28 21.96 -33.85 50.09
C GLN A 28 20.82 -32.82 50.01
N TYR A 29 19.58 -33.20 50.38
CA TYR A 29 18.44 -32.31 50.34
C TYR A 29 18.37 -31.50 51.64
N LYS A 30 18.49 -30.17 51.52
CA LYS A 30 18.56 -29.24 52.65
C LYS A 30 17.50 -28.14 52.60
N ASP A 31 17.89 -26.91 52.26
CA ASP A 31 17.01 -25.76 52.22
C ASP A 31 15.81 -25.99 51.27
N GLY A 32 14.60 -25.72 51.76
CA GLY A 32 13.36 -25.95 51.02
C GLY A 32 12.87 -27.40 51.02
N PHE A 33 13.48 -28.27 51.83
CA PHE A 33 13.05 -29.65 52.05
C PHE A 33 12.66 -29.91 53.51
N GLY A 34 11.59 -30.68 53.68
CA GLY A 34 11.20 -31.28 54.93
C GLY A 34 11.38 -32.80 54.89
N ILE A 35 11.48 -33.42 56.06
CA ILE A 35 11.33 -34.86 56.22
C ILE A 35 10.27 -35.14 57.26
N LYS A 36 9.40 -36.11 56.98
CA LYS A 36 8.25 -36.42 57.82
C LYS A 36 8.31 -37.85 58.35
N PHE A 37 7.95 -37.97 59.63
CA PHE A 37 7.89 -39.22 60.39
C PHE A 37 6.50 -39.42 61.01
N GLN A 38 6.19 -40.66 61.36
CA GLN A 38 4.89 -41.06 61.94
C GLN A 38 5.08 -41.66 63.34
N PRO A 39 5.29 -40.86 64.41
CA PRO A 39 5.34 -41.39 65.76
C PRO A 39 3.92 -41.76 66.25
N PHE A 40 3.71 -43.03 66.57
CA PHE A 40 2.46 -43.53 67.17
C PHE A 40 2.73 -44.73 68.08
N ARG A 41 1.76 -45.08 68.92
CA ARG A 41 1.72 -46.31 69.71
C ARG A 41 0.59 -47.21 69.22
N TYR A 42 0.93 -48.45 68.94
CA TYR A 42 0.06 -49.42 68.28
C TYR A 42 -1.30 -49.64 68.96
N ASP A 43 -1.36 -49.57 70.30
CA ASP A 43 -2.58 -49.75 71.10
C ASP A 43 -3.37 -48.45 71.34
N GLU A 44 -2.85 -47.29 70.93
CA GLU A 44 -3.59 -46.03 70.89
C GLU A 44 -4.29 -45.81 69.54
N ILE A 45 -3.71 -46.32 68.45
CA ILE A 45 -4.26 -46.16 67.09
C ILE A 45 -5.12 -47.33 66.61
N ALA A 46 -5.01 -48.51 67.24
CA ALA A 46 -5.72 -49.71 66.81
C ALA A 46 -6.13 -50.59 68.00
N THR A 47 -7.31 -51.20 67.90
CA THR A 47 -7.74 -52.28 68.79
C THR A 47 -7.16 -53.62 68.33
N LYS A 48 -7.08 -54.60 69.23
CA LYS A 48 -6.42 -55.90 68.95
C LYS A 48 -7.07 -56.71 67.81
N ASP A 49 -8.33 -56.45 67.51
CA ASP A 49 -9.10 -57.06 66.43
C ASP A 49 -8.91 -56.37 65.08
N TYR A 50 -8.20 -55.24 65.04
CA TYR A 50 -7.84 -54.57 63.79
C TYR A 50 -6.74 -55.34 63.05
N GLU A 51 -6.91 -55.55 61.75
CA GLU A 51 -6.03 -56.41 60.95
C GLU A 51 -4.55 -55.98 60.95
N TRP A 52 -4.27 -54.70 61.14
CA TRP A 52 -2.90 -54.14 61.18
C TRP A 52 -2.31 -54.01 62.59
N TYR A 53 -3.02 -54.42 63.64
CA TYR A 53 -2.56 -54.24 65.03
C TYR A 53 -1.16 -54.86 65.27
N ASP A 54 -0.95 -56.11 64.84
CA ASP A 54 0.33 -56.79 65.01
C ASP A 54 1.45 -56.15 64.16
N VAL A 55 1.11 -55.60 63.00
CA VAL A 55 2.06 -54.83 62.18
C VAL A 55 2.47 -53.56 62.90
N TYR A 56 1.52 -52.76 63.39
CA TYR A 56 1.79 -51.55 64.17
C TYR A 56 2.64 -51.83 65.40
N LYS A 57 2.38 -52.95 66.08
CA LYS A 57 3.21 -53.39 67.20
C LYS A 57 4.64 -53.72 66.78
N SER A 58 4.83 -54.32 65.60
CA SER A 58 6.16 -54.68 65.08
C SER A 58 7.00 -53.47 64.64
N ILE A 59 6.36 -52.38 64.23
CA ILE A 59 7.05 -51.17 63.72
C ILE A 59 7.13 -50.04 64.74
N PHE A 60 6.64 -50.28 65.96
CA PHE A 60 6.67 -49.31 67.06
C PHE A 60 8.09 -48.90 67.44
N ILE A 61 8.33 -47.59 67.49
CA ILE A 61 9.60 -46.98 67.90
C ILE A 61 9.45 -46.29 69.25
N LYS A 62 10.38 -46.56 70.17
CA LYS A 62 10.38 -46.00 71.52
C LYS A 62 10.76 -44.52 71.53
N GLU A 63 10.39 -43.84 72.61
CA GLU A 63 10.61 -42.42 72.80
C GLU A 63 12.10 -42.01 72.77
N GLU A 64 12.98 -42.85 73.32
CA GLU A 64 14.43 -42.62 73.33
C GLU A 64 15.04 -42.62 71.92
N ASP A 65 14.55 -43.53 71.06
CA ASP A 65 15.01 -43.66 69.68
C ASP A 65 14.52 -42.51 68.81
N TRP A 66 13.29 -42.01 69.03
CA TRP A 66 12.75 -40.84 68.33
C TRP A 66 13.60 -39.59 68.51
N ASN A 67 14.13 -39.36 69.72
CA ASN A 67 15.02 -38.22 69.97
C ASN A 67 16.29 -38.30 69.11
N GLY A 68 16.90 -39.49 69.03
CA GLY A 68 18.08 -39.74 68.20
C GLY A 68 17.83 -39.55 66.70
N ILE A 69 16.70 -40.06 66.20
CA ILE A 69 16.28 -39.88 64.80
C ILE A 69 16.12 -38.40 64.46
N ILE A 70 15.41 -37.64 65.31
CA ILE A 70 15.17 -36.21 65.10
C ILE A 70 16.49 -35.43 65.13
N ASP A 71 17.42 -35.75 66.03
CA ASP A 71 18.73 -35.11 66.12
C ASP A 71 19.62 -35.31 64.89
N ILE A 72 19.47 -36.44 64.20
CA ILE A 72 20.17 -36.69 62.93
C ILE A 72 19.46 -35.94 61.80
N ALA A 73 18.14 -36.05 61.71
CA ALA A 73 17.36 -35.48 60.62
C ALA A 73 17.46 -33.94 60.53
N ILE A 74 17.42 -33.25 61.68
CA ILE A 74 17.42 -31.78 61.76
C ILE A 74 18.70 -31.15 61.21
N LYS A 75 19.79 -31.92 61.10
CA LYS A 75 21.06 -31.46 60.52
C LYS A 75 20.95 -31.12 59.04
N THR A 76 19.95 -31.68 58.35
CA THR A 76 19.77 -31.48 56.92
C THR A 76 18.45 -30.83 56.57
N LYS A 77 17.34 -31.18 57.24
CA LYS A 77 15.98 -30.83 56.80
C LYS A 77 15.12 -30.26 57.92
N GLU A 78 14.07 -29.54 57.54
CA GLU A 78 12.96 -29.22 58.44
C GLU A 78 12.21 -30.50 58.84
N ILE A 79 11.80 -30.62 60.11
CA ILE A 79 11.18 -31.85 60.62
C ILE A 79 9.68 -31.70 60.72
N TRP A 80 8.97 -32.71 60.22
CA TRP A 80 7.52 -32.83 60.29
C TRP A 80 7.13 -34.12 61.01
N LEU A 81 6.08 -34.05 61.82
CA LEU A 81 5.49 -35.23 62.46
C LEU A 81 4.04 -35.39 62.03
N ASP A 82 3.65 -36.58 61.58
CA ASP A 82 2.26 -36.96 61.36
C ASP A 82 1.68 -37.47 62.68
N ILE A 83 0.67 -36.77 63.21
CA ILE A 83 0.16 -37.00 64.56
C ILE A 83 -1.13 -37.82 64.50
N PHE A 84 -1.11 -39.01 65.11
CA PHE A 84 -2.24 -39.94 65.15
C PHE A 84 -2.87 -40.08 66.53
N ASP A 85 -2.08 -39.95 67.59
CA ASP A 85 -2.44 -40.29 68.97
C ASP A 85 -1.72 -39.42 70.00
N GLU A 86 -1.93 -39.69 71.29
CA GLU A 86 -1.33 -38.93 72.39
C GLU A 86 0.17 -39.24 72.55
N TYR A 87 0.60 -40.45 72.18
CA TYR A 87 2.03 -40.78 72.11
C TYR A 87 2.79 -39.90 71.10
N GLY A 88 2.26 -39.70 69.89
CA GLY A 88 2.84 -38.80 68.90
C GLY A 88 2.94 -37.36 69.40
N ILE A 89 1.94 -36.89 70.15
CA ILE A 89 1.97 -35.58 70.83
C ILE A 89 3.05 -35.53 71.90
N LYS A 90 3.29 -36.63 72.64
CA LYS A 90 4.40 -36.71 73.60
C LYS A 90 5.75 -36.55 72.90
N ILE A 91 5.98 -37.24 71.79
CA ILE A 91 7.21 -37.12 70.99
C ILE A 91 7.38 -35.68 70.46
N LEU A 92 6.30 -35.08 69.97
CA LEU A 92 6.25 -33.69 69.54
C LEU A 92 6.66 -32.73 70.67
N ASN A 93 6.06 -32.86 71.86
CA ASN A 93 6.32 -31.98 72.99
C ASN A 93 7.79 -32.06 73.46
N ASN A 94 8.35 -33.26 73.51
CA ASN A 94 9.76 -33.47 73.87
C ASN A 94 10.74 -32.84 72.87
N ASN A 95 10.32 -32.66 71.62
CA ASN A 95 11.18 -32.18 70.53
C ASN A 95 10.70 -30.86 69.91
N ILE A 96 9.77 -30.14 70.55
CA ILE A 96 9.01 -29.05 69.94
C ILE A 96 9.89 -27.94 69.33
N SER A 97 11.08 -27.68 69.90
CA SER A 97 12.02 -26.69 69.37
C SER A 97 12.70 -27.10 68.06
N LYS A 98 12.72 -28.40 67.74
CA LYS A 98 13.31 -28.98 66.51
C LYS A 98 12.27 -29.26 65.43
N ILE A 99 10.98 -29.29 65.78
CA ILE A 99 9.89 -29.57 64.84
C ILE A 99 9.49 -28.29 64.10
N SER A 100 9.35 -28.38 62.78
CA SER A 100 8.94 -27.26 61.91
C SER A 100 7.43 -27.22 61.66
N GLY A 101 6.78 -28.39 61.69
CA GLY A 101 5.34 -28.49 61.59
C GLY A 101 4.82 -29.89 61.91
N ILE A 102 3.49 -30.00 61.95
CA ILE A 102 2.79 -31.26 62.13
C ILE A 102 1.82 -31.49 60.98
N LYS A 103 1.44 -32.74 60.80
CA LYS A 103 0.40 -33.17 59.86
C LYS A 103 -0.71 -33.91 60.61
N LEU A 104 -1.93 -33.66 60.19
CA LEU A 104 -3.13 -34.34 60.67
C LEU A 104 -3.81 -35.04 59.49
N GLN A 105 -3.88 -36.36 59.56
CA GLN A 105 -4.57 -37.19 58.58
C GLN A 105 -6.08 -36.93 58.60
N ALA A 106 -6.74 -37.21 57.47
CA ALA A 106 -8.18 -37.03 57.31
C ALA A 106 -9.01 -37.78 58.37
N SER A 107 -8.52 -38.92 58.84
CA SER A 107 -9.11 -39.75 59.91
C SER A 107 -8.95 -39.15 61.31
N VAL A 108 -7.96 -38.27 61.52
CA VAL A 108 -7.63 -37.66 62.82
C VAL A 108 -8.32 -36.31 63.01
N LEU A 109 -8.80 -35.68 61.93
CA LEU A 109 -9.40 -34.34 61.97
C LEU A 109 -10.64 -34.21 62.88
N PHE A 110 -11.26 -35.32 63.28
CA PHE A 110 -12.37 -35.36 64.24
C PHE A 110 -12.04 -36.14 65.52
N ASN A 111 -10.79 -36.58 65.71
CA ASN A 111 -10.36 -37.19 66.96
C ASN A 111 -10.18 -36.10 68.03
N TYR A 112 -11.26 -35.80 68.76
CA TYR A 112 -11.24 -34.74 69.77
C TYR A 112 -10.28 -35.02 70.94
N SER A 113 -9.89 -36.27 71.21
CA SER A 113 -8.83 -36.55 72.20
C SER A 113 -7.51 -35.94 71.74
N VAL A 114 -7.12 -36.25 70.50
CA VAL A 114 -5.90 -35.72 69.87
C VAL A 114 -5.97 -34.19 69.73
N LEU A 115 -7.10 -33.64 69.25
CA LEU A 115 -7.25 -32.18 69.08
C LEU A 115 -7.20 -31.43 70.42
N ASN A 116 -7.82 -31.97 71.48
CA ASN A 116 -7.78 -31.37 72.81
C ASN A 116 -6.37 -31.46 73.40
N ALA A 117 -5.66 -32.58 73.23
CA ALA A 117 -4.28 -32.71 73.67
C ALA A 117 -3.36 -31.74 72.92
N LEU A 118 -3.51 -31.59 71.60
CA LEU A 118 -2.77 -30.62 70.79
C LEU A 118 -3.07 -29.16 71.15
N SER A 119 -4.27 -28.84 71.65
CA SER A 119 -4.59 -27.48 72.13
C SER A 119 -3.75 -27.04 73.32
N GLN A 120 -3.14 -27.99 74.04
CA GLN A 120 -2.22 -27.72 75.15
C GLN A 120 -0.75 -27.62 74.68
N THR A 121 -0.47 -27.89 73.40
CA THR A 121 0.87 -27.77 72.80
C THR A 121 1.02 -26.41 72.12
N SER A 122 2.14 -25.73 72.37
CA SER A 122 2.43 -24.44 71.74
C SER A 122 2.80 -24.59 70.26
N LEU A 123 1.83 -24.39 69.36
CA LEU A 123 2.02 -24.46 67.90
C LEU A 123 2.09 -23.10 67.19
N ASN A 124 2.13 -21.99 67.94
CA ASN A 124 2.07 -20.62 67.39
C ASN A 124 3.15 -20.29 66.34
N ASP A 125 4.32 -20.93 66.41
CA ASP A 125 5.42 -20.76 65.47
C ASP A 125 5.55 -21.93 64.48
N LYS A 126 4.66 -22.93 64.57
CA LYS A 126 4.64 -24.17 63.79
C LYS A 126 3.61 -24.11 62.66
N LYS A 127 3.86 -24.89 61.62
CA LYS A 127 2.93 -25.10 60.50
C LYS A 127 2.07 -26.35 60.77
N VAL A 128 0.82 -26.34 60.33
CA VAL A 128 -0.09 -27.50 60.44
C VAL A 128 -0.60 -27.86 59.05
N ILE A 129 -0.30 -29.07 58.59
CA ILE A 129 -0.89 -29.66 57.39
C ILE A 129 -2.17 -30.39 57.81
N ILE A 130 -3.28 -30.14 57.10
CA ILE A 130 -4.52 -30.89 57.26
C ILE A 130 -4.83 -31.65 55.98
N ASN A 131 -4.91 -32.98 56.04
CA ASN A 131 -5.33 -33.78 54.90
C ASN A 131 -6.85 -33.75 54.76
N VAL A 132 -7.34 -33.25 53.62
CA VAL A 132 -8.78 -33.06 53.36
C VAL A 132 -9.34 -34.07 52.36
N ALA A 133 -8.69 -35.24 52.22
CA ALA A 133 -9.21 -36.33 51.40
C ALA A 133 -10.62 -36.73 51.84
N ALA A 134 -11.54 -36.77 50.88
CA ALA A 134 -12.99 -37.02 51.05
C ALA A 134 -13.81 -35.91 51.75
N TYR A 135 -13.28 -34.69 51.91
CA TYR A 135 -14.03 -33.55 52.48
C TYR A 135 -14.49 -32.59 51.37
N ASP A 136 -15.70 -32.04 51.52
CA ASP A 136 -16.18 -30.95 50.66
C ASP A 136 -15.66 -29.57 51.10
N ILE A 137 -15.85 -28.56 50.26
CA ILE A 137 -15.36 -27.18 50.50
C ILE A 137 -15.90 -26.58 51.82
N LYS A 138 -17.15 -26.88 52.19
CA LYS A 138 -17.75 -26.36 53.41
C LYS A 138 -17.10 -27.00 54.63
N GLN A 139 -16.95 -28.33 54.63
CA GLN A 139 -16.30 -29.08 55.71
C GLN A 139 -14.84 -28.65 55.89
N ILE A 140 -14.11 -28.42 54.79
CA ILE A 140 -12.73 -27.91 54.83
C ILE A 140 -12.68 -26.54 55.51
N LYS A 141 -13.57 -25.62 55.11
CA LYS A 141 -13.63 -24.27 55.68
C LYS A 141 -13.91 -24.29 57.18
N GLU A 142 -14.89 -25.08 57.61
CA GLU A 142 -15.23 -25.26 59.03
C GLU A 142 -14.04 -25.82 59.81
N ARG A 143 -13.39 -26.87 59.29
CA ARG A 143 -12.23 -27.51 59.93
C ARG A 143 -11.04 -26.56 60.07
N ILE A 144 -10.74 -25.74 59.05
CA ILE A 144 -9.69 -24.72 59.12
C ILE A 144 -9.98 -23.72 60.24
N MET A 145 -11.23 -23.24 60.36
CA MET A 145 -11.62 -22.30 61.40
C MET A 145 -11.48 -22.90 62.80
N GLU A 146 -11.90 -24.15 62.98
CA GLU A 146 -11.78 -24.87 64.25
C GLU A 146 -10.32 -25.07 64.67
N ILE A 147 -9.48 -25.59 63.78
CA ILE A 147 -8.06 -25.82 64.07
C ILE A 147 -7.34 -24.50 64.36
N LYS A 148 -7.65 -23.44 63.61
CA LYS A 148 -7.09 -22.11 63.87
C LYS A 148 -7.48 -21.60 65.25
N LYS A 149 -8.72 -21.84 65.69
CA LYS A 149 -9.21 -21.43 67.01
C LYS A 149 -8.57 -22.25 68.14
N LEU A 150 -8.41 -23.56 67.94
CA LEU A 150 -7.91 -24.49 68.97
C LEU A 150 -6.41 -24.38 69.20
N MET A 151 -5.62 -24.21 68.13
CA MET A 151 -4.16 -24.34 68.19
C MET A 151 -3.40 -23.07 67.80
N ASN A 152 -4.08 -22.12 67.14
CA ASN A 152 -3.50 -20.88 66.62
C ASN A 152 -2.13 -21.05 65.92
N PRO A 153 -1.98 -21.99 64.96
CA PRO A 153 -0.70 -22.25 64.34
C PRO A 153 -0.25 -21.08 63.46
N ARG A 154 1.05 -20.99 63.19
CA ARG A 154 1.64 -19.97 62.30
C ARG A 154 0.98 -19.99 60.92
N GLU A 155 0.73 -21.18 60.39
CA GLU A 155 0.17 -21.41 59.07
C GLU A 155 -0.58 -22.75 59.05
N ILE A 156 -1.73 -22.77 58.36
CA ILE A 156 -2.44 -24.01 58.02
C ILE A 156 -2.30 -24.25 56.52
N LEU A 157 -1.80 -25.42 56.16
CA LEU A 157 -1.67 -25.88 54.77
C LEU A 157 -2.73 -26.95 54.50
N ILE A 158 -3.32 -26.92 53.31
CA ILE A 158 -4.35 -27.87 52.90
C ILE A 158 -3.70 -28.95 52.06
N GLU A 159 -3.70 -30.18 52.56
CA GLU A 159 -3.22 -31.33 51.81
C GLU A 159 -4.33 -32.01 51.03
N ILE A 160 -4.07 -32.25 49.76
CA ILE A 160 -4.89 -33.02 48.85
C ILE A 160 -4.13 -34.28 48.39
N GLY A 161 -4.88 -35.28 47.98
CA GLY A 161 -4.35 -36.61 47.69
C GLY A 161 -4.58 -37.53 48.89
N PHE A 162 -4.55 -38.82 48.64
CA PHE A 162 -4.67 -39.87 49.64
C PHE A 162 -3.89 -41.09 49.14
N GLN A 163 -3.62 -42.03 50.03
CA GLN A 163 -2.97 -43.29 49.68
C GLN A 163 -4.03 -44.40 49.55
N SER A 164 -4.19 -44.94 48.34
CA SER A 164 -4.59 -46.34 48.13
C SER A 164 -3.38 -47.15 47.65
N TYR A 165 -3.50 -48.47 47.53
CA TYR A 165 -2.37 -49.37 47.29
C TYR A 165 -2.29 -49.89 45.83
N PRO A 166 -1.61 -49.19 44.89
CA PRO A 166 -1.24 -47.77 44.87
C PRO A 166 -2.45 -46.87 44.50
N THR A 167 -2.25 -45.55 44.43
CA THR A 167 -3.29 -44.61 43.99
C THR A 167 -3.36 -44.54 42.47
N GLU A 168 -4.55 -44.80 41.91
CA GLU A 168 -4.77 -44.61 40.48
C GLU A 168 -4.59 -43.14 40.11
N LEU A 169 -4.06 -42.87 38.91
CA LEU A 169 -3.76 -41.50 38.48
C LEU A 169 -4.99 -40.58 38.52
N GLY A 170 -6.19 -41.11 38.20
CA GLY A 170 -7.46 -40.40 38.26
C GLY A 170 -7.85 -39.95 39.67
N ASP A 171 -7.38 -40.69 40.69
CA ASP A 171 -7.69 -40.47 42.10
C ASP A 171 -6.65 -39.65 42.86
N SER A 172 -5.53 -39.31 42.20
CA SER A 172 -4.42 -38.51 42.75
C SER A 172 -4.82 -37.18 43.38
N GLY A 173 -5.99 -36.65 43.03
CA GLY A 173 -6.47 -35.36 43.54
C GLY A 173 -5.89 -34.16 42.78
N LEU A 174 -5.15 -34.35 41.68
CA LEU A 174 -4.55 -33.27 40.89
C LEU A 174 -5.58 -32.19 40.48
N SER A 175 -6.80 -32.61 40.11
CA SER A 175 -7.91 -31.71 39.74
C SER A 175 -8.43 -30.86 40.91
N LYS A 176 -8.11 -31.21 42.17
CA LYS A 176 -8.51 -30.46 43.36
C LYS A 176 -7.65 -29.21 43.56
N ILE A 177 -6.43 -29.15 43.04
CA ILE A 177 -5.53 -27.98 43.21
C ILE A 177 -6.23 -26.69 42.78
N THR A 178 -6.79 -26.67 41.58
CA THR A 178 -7.46 -25.48 41.03
C THR A 178 -8.71 -25.12 41.83
N LYS A 179 -9.48 -26.12 42.29
CA LYS A 179 -10.67 -25.90 43.13
C LYS A 179 -10.32 -25.33 44.50
N ILE A 180 -9.28 -25.84 45.15
CA ILE A 180 -8.81 -25.34 46.45
C ILE A 180 -8.28 -23.91 46.29
N LYS A 181 -7.48 -23.61 45.26
CA LYS A 181 -7.02 -22.25 44.97
C LYS A 181 -8.14 -21.24 44.76
N ALA A 182 -9.25 -21.66 44.17
CA ALA A 182 -10.40 -20.79 43.95
C ALA A 182 -11.19 -20.47 45.25
N ASN A 183 -11.06 -21.29 46.29
CA ASN A 183 -11.87 -21.19 47.52
C ASN A 183 -11.05 -20.82 48.78
N PHE A 184 -9.74 -21.02 48.75
CA PHE A 184 -8.86 -20.85 49.91
C PHE A 184 -7.57 -20.13 49.53
N ASN A 185 -7.08 -19.28 50.43
CA ASN A 185 -5.77 -18.61 50.31
C ASN A 185 -4.63 -19.41 50.95
N ASN A 186 -4.94 -20.58 51.52
CA ASN A 186 -3.98 -21.46 52.16
C ASN A 186 -3.05 -22.09 51.12
N ARG A 187 -1.79 -22.30 51.50
CA ARG A 187 -0.84 -23.07 50.71
C ARG A 187 -1.32 -24.52 50.57
N ILE A 188 -1.10 -25.09 49.39
CA ILE A 188 -1.56 -26.43 49.04
C ILE A 188 -0.40 -27.42 49.11
N VAL A 189 -0.61 -28.50 49.84
CA VAL A 189 0.24 -29.70 49.82
C VAL A 189 -0.38 -30.71 48.88
N PHE A 190 0.41 -31.24 47.94
CA PHE A 190 0.01 -32.35 47.08
C PHE A 190 0.73 -33.60 47.55
N ALA A 191 -0.02 -34.57 48.09
CA ALA A 191 0.52 -35.85 48.54
C ALA A 191 0.40 -36.89 47.42
N ASP A 192 1.54 -37.34 46.92
CA ASP A 192 1.61 -38.23 45.76
C ASP A 192 1.86 -39.70 46.16
N HIS A 193 0.85 -40.53 45.97
CA HIS A 193 0.87 -41.96 46.28
C HIS A 193 0.64 -42.87 45.06
N VAL A 194 0.86 -42.38 43.83
CA VAL A 194 0.87 -43.26 42.65
C VAL A 194 2.01 -44.26 42.74
N ASP A 195 1.93 -45.32 41.93
CA ASP A 195 2.94 -46.40 41.89
C ASP A 195 4.37 -45.84 41.77
N GLY A 196 5.21 -46.12 42.76
CA GLY A 196 6.58 -45.64 42.86
C GLY A 196 7.50 -46.15 41.73
N GLN A 197 7.14 -47.27 41.09
CA GLN A 197 7.85 -47.79 39.93
C GLN A 197 7.42 -47.13 38.62
N SER A 198 6.26 -46.48 38.60
CA SER A 198 5.71 -45.85 37.40
C SER A 198 6.35 -44.49 37.13
N GLU A 199 6.42 -44.07 35.88
CA GLU A 199 6.98 -42.76 35.50
C GLU A 199 6.15 -41.58 36.02
N GLU A 200 4.88 -41.81 36.29
CA GLU A 200 3.97 -40.86 36.90
C GLU A 200 4.46 -40.42 38.29
N SER A 201 5.09 -41.30 39.07
CA SER A 201 5.68 -40.93 40.39
C SER A 201 6.77 -39.87 40.33
N VAL A 202 7.32 -39.60 39.14
CA VAL A 202 8.31 -38.55 38.87
C VAL A 202 7.65 -37.32 38.23
N ILE A 203 6.72 -37.54 37.29
CA ILE A 203 6.11 -36.49 36.47
C ILE A 203 4.96 -35.77 37.21
N LEU A 204 4.11 -36.51 37.90
CA LEU A 204 2.90 -35.98 38.55
C LEU A 204 3.22 -34.90 39.59
N PRO A 205 4.21 -35.06 40.49
CA PRO A 205 4.72 -33.99 41.35
C PRO A 205 5.10 -32.70 40.62
N VAL A 206 5.72 -32.81 39.44
CA VAL A 206 6.10 -31.66 38.59
C VAL A 206 4.86 -30.96 38.06
N ILE A 207 3.88 -31.72 37.56
CA ILE A 207 2.62 -31.16 37.07
C ILE A 207 1.88 -30.47 38.21
N ALA A 208 1.76 -31.11 39.38
CA ALA A 208 1.13 -30.53 40.56
C ALA A 208 1.78 -29.19 40.93
N SER A 209 3.10 -29.12 40.91
CA SER A 209 3.88 -27.89 41.15
C SER A 209 3.54 -26.79 40.13
N LEU A 210 3.46 -27.13 38.84
CA LEU A 210 3.17 -26.19 37.75
C LEU A 210 1.74 -25.63 37.81
N ILE A 211 0.77 -26.46 38.20
CA ILE A 211 -0.64 -26.02 38.29
C ILE A 211 -0.96 -25.38 39.64
N GLY A 212 -0.08 -25.52 40.64
CA GLY A 212 -0.12 -24.66 41.81
C GLY A 212 0.10 -25.25 43.19
N ALA A 213 0.55 -26.49 43.33
CA ALA A 213 0.96 -27.00 44.64
C ALA A 213 2.15 -26.18 45.18
N ASP A 214 2.05 -25.75 46.44
CA ASP A 214 3.10 -25.01 47.14
C ASP A 214 4.06 -25.93 47.90
N VAL A 215 3.58 -27.13 48.21
CA VAL A 215 4.32 -28.23 48.82
C VAL A 215 3.99 -29.52 48.08
N VAL A 216 4.98 -30.39 47.89
CA VAL A 216 4.75 -31.77 47.45
C VAL A 216 5.26 -32.72 48.52
N GLU A 217 4.43 -33.69 48.91
CA GLU A 217 4.79 -34.81 49.79
C GLU A 217 4.93 -36.08 48.96
N LYS A 218 6.06 -36.77 49.10
CA LYS A 218 6.35 -38.00 48.36
C LYS A 218 7.00 -39.04 49.27
N HIS A 219 6.44 -40.25 49.26
CA HIS A 219 7.01 -41.39 49.98
C HIS A 219 8.36 -41.79 49.37
N VAL A 220 9.31 -42.12 50.23
CA VAL A 220 10.66 -42.55 49.82
C VAL A 220 11.06 -43.86 50.47
N MET A 221 11.92 -44.61 49.79
CA MET A 221 12.55 -45.81 50.30
C MET A 221 14.05 -45.80 50.04
N HIS A 222 14.78 -46.60 50.81
CA HIS A 222 16.21 -46.80 50.63
C HIS A 222 16.49 -47.52 49.32
N SER A 223 17.55 -47.14 48.59
CA SER A 223 17.85 -47.75 47.28
C SER A 223 18.22 -49.24 47.33
N SER A 224 18.83 -49.68 48.44
CA SER A 224 19.40 -51.03 48.56
C SER A 224 18.92 -51.87 49.76
N LEU A 225 18.17 -51.29 50.70
CA LEU A 225 17.67 -52.02 51.87
C LEU A 225 16.25 -52.51 51.60
N GLU A 226 15.92 -53.71 52.11
CA GLU A 226 14.58 -54.27 51.97
C GLU A 226 13.54 -53.36 52.60
N THR A 227 12.50 -53.01 51.84
CA THR A 227 11.41 -52.13 52.28
C THR A 227 10.13 -52.95 52.40
N LYS A 228 9.73 -53.26 53.62
CA LYS A 228 8.63 -54.20 53.90
C LYS A 228 7.24 -53.58 53.78
N TYR A 229 7.10 -52.30 54.14
CA TYR A 229 5.83 -51.58 54.12
C TYR A 229 5.95 -50.31 53.27
N ASP A 230 4.82 -49.82 52.75
CA ASP A 230 4.71 -48.59 51.92
C ASP A 230 5.54 -48.57 50.62
N MET A 231 6.14 -49.70 50.21
CA MET A 231 6.98 -49.79 49.00
C MET A 231 6.25 -49.36 47.72
N PHE A 232 4.96 -49.69 47.58
CA PHE A 232 4.18 -49.46 46.35
C PHE A 232 4.10 -47.99 45.93
N SER A 233 4.15 -47.04 46.86
CA SER A 233 4.06 -45.60 46.57
C SER A 233 5.39 -44.87 46.79
N SER A 234 6.43 -45.60 47.21
CA SER A 234 7.74 -45.07 47.56
C SER A 234 8.70 -45.06 46.38
N ILE A 235 9.52 -44.01 46.28
CA ILE A 235 10.57 -43.92 45.26
C ILE A 235 11.97 -43.93 45.87
N THR A 236 12.95 -44.44 45.12
CA THR A 236 14.37 -44.41 45.51
C THR A 236 15.00 -43.03 45.29
N VAL A 237 16.18 -42.81 45.88
CA VAL A 237 16.88 -41.51 45.78
C VAL A 237 17.18 -41.10 44.34
N ASP A 238 17.44 -42.05 43.44
CA ASP A 238 17.69 -41.76 42.01
C ASP A 238 16.45 -41.22 41.30
N ARG A 239 15.28 -41.81 41.58
CA ARG A 239 14.00 -41.31 41.05
C ARG A 239 13.64 -39.97 41.67
N TYR A 240 13.89 -39.79 42.96
CA TYR A 240 13.67 -38.53 43.66
C TYR A 240 14.59 -37.41 43.11
N ASN A 241 15.86 -37.71 42.83
CA ASN A 241 16.81 -36.81 42.15
C ASN A 241 16.27 -36.32 40.80
N ARG A 242 15.76 -37.25 39.98
CA ARG A 242 15.19 -36.94 38.67
C ARG A 242 13.93 -36.07 38.80
N TYR A 243 13.05 -36.40 39.75
CA TYR A 243 11.87 -35.59 40.08
C TYR A 243 12.26 -34.14 40.41
N ILE A 244 13.16 -33.94 41.38
CA ILE A 244 13.56 -32.59 41.82
C ILE A 244 14.25 -31.82 40.68
N THR A 245 15.03 -32.49 39.84
CA THR A 245 15.68 -31.88 38.67
C THR A 245 14.65 -31.36 37.68
N LEU A 246 13.64 -32.17 37.34
CA LEU A 246 12.56 -31.76 36.44
C LEU A 246 11.71 -30.63 37.05
N GLN A 247 11.34 -30.74 38.33
CA GLN A 247 10.56 -29.71 39.03
C GLN A 247 11.26 -28.34 38.97
N LYS A 248 12.55 -28.29 39.30
CA LYS A 248 13.35 -27.06 39.24
C LYS A 248 13.41 -26.51 37.82
N MET A 249 13.74 -27.35 36.83
CA MET A 249 13.86 -26.94 35.43
C MET A 249 12.58 -26.28 34.90
N TYR A 250 11.43 -26.93 35.07
CA TYR A 250 10.16 -26.40 34.55
C TYR A 250 9.66 -25.18 35.31
N LEU A 251 9.89 -25.08 36.63
CA LEU A 251 9.53 -23.88 37.40
C LEU A 251 10.39 -22.66 36.99
N GLU A 252 11.65 -22.84 36.60
CA GLU A 252 12.47 -21.74 36.06
C GLU A 252 11.96 -21.25 34.70
N LEU A 253 11.40 -22.14 33.86
CA LEU A 253 10.81 -21.74 32.57
C LEU A 253 9.62 -20.79 32.75
N LEU A 254 8.85 -20.90 33.84
CA LEU A 254 7.74 -19.99 34.14
C LEU A 254 8.20 -18.55 34.45
N LYS A 255 9.50 -18.34 34.72
CA LYS A 255 10.07 -17.01 34.99
C LYS A 255 10.62 -16.32 33.73
N MET A 256 10.54 -16.95 32.57
CA MET A 256 11.03 -16.38 31.32
C MET A 256 10.22 -15.12 30.93
N PRO A 257 10.83 -14.14 30.26
CA PRO A 257 10.14 -12.92 29.85
C PRO A 257 9.04 -13.23 28.82
N PHE A 258 7.96 -12.44 28.84
CA PHE A 258 6.85 -12.58 27.89
C PHE A 258 7.28 -12.41 26.42
N ILE A 259 8.26 -11.55 26.15
CA ILE A 259 8.88 -11.40 24.82
C ILE A 259 10.39 -11.60 24.97
N THR A 260 10.90 -12.66 24.35
CA THR A 260 12.33 -12.97 24.36
C THR A 260 13.11 -12.09 23.37
N ASN A 261 14.42 -11.97 23.59
CA ASN A 261 15.31 -11.28 22.64
C ASN A 261 15.32 -11.97 21.26
N LYS A 262 15.18 -13.30 21.23
CA LYS A 262 15.11 -14.08 19.97
C LYS A 262 13.85 -13.75 19.16
N GLU A 263 12.70 -13.58 19.81
CA GLU A 263 11.47 -13.14 19.13
C GLU A 263 11.60 -11.74 18.54
N LYS A 264 12.17 -10.79 19.30
CA LYS A 264 12.43 -9.43 18.81
C LYS A 264 13.33 -9.45 17.58
N GLU A 265 14.39 -10.24 17.62
CA GLU A 265 15.32 -10.39 16.51
C GLU A 265 14.65 -11.03 15.29
N TYR A 266 13.82 -12.06 15.50
CA TYR A 266 13.06 -12.71 14.43
C TYR A 266 12.11 -11.73 13.76
N LEU A 267 11.32 -10.97 14.53
CA LEU A 267 10.42 -9.96 13.98
C LEU A 267 11.19 -8.90 13.19
N ARG A 268 12.32 -8.40 13.72
CA ARG A 268 13.17 -7.44 13.02
C ARG A 268 13.66 -7.95 11.66
N LYS A 269 13.99 -9.24 11.56
CA LYS A 269 14.44 -9.88 10.31
C LYS A 269 13.29 -10.20 9.33
N THR A 270 12.06 -10.33 9.83
CA THR A 270 10.92 -10.84 9.05
C THR A 270 9.86 -9.79 8.74
N ILE A 271 9.90 -8.62 9.39
CA ILE A 271 9.01 -7.51 9.09
C ILE A 271 9.21 -7.04 7.65
N GLN A 272 8.09 -6.78 6.97
CA GLN A 272 8.11 -6.21 5.64
C GLN A 272 8.10 -4.69 5.75
N ILE A 273 8.98 -4.03 5.00
CA ILE A 273 9.04 -2.56 4.92
C ILE A 273 8.56 -2.09 3.55
N PRO A 274 8.02 -0.87 3.44
CA PRO A 274 7.67 -0.26 2.17
C PRO A 274 8.92 -0.03 1.30
N ILE A 275 8.85 -0.47 0.05
CA ILE A 275 9.84 -0.21 -1.00
C ILE A 275 9.12 0.30 -2.26
N LEU A 276 9.81 1.07 -3.08
CA LEU A 276 9.25 1.58 -4.33
C LEU A 276 9.09 0.46 -5.37
N LYS A 277 7.95 0.45 -6.08
CA LYS A 277 7.68 -0.45 -7.23
C LYS A 277 8.35 0.02 -8.52
N GLU A 278 8.60 1.31 -8.63
CA GLU A 278 9.13 1.96 -9.83
C GLU A 278 10.09 3.10 -9.44
N ASP A 279 10.78 3.66 -10.43
CA ASP A 279 11.69 4.79 -10.22
C ASP A 279 10.89 6.07 -9.99
N VAL A 280 11.23 6.81 -8.95
CA VAL A 280 10.55 8.06 -8.57
C VAL A 280 11.56 9.20 -8.53
N LYS A 281 11.21 10.33 -9.16
CA LYS A 281 12.06 11.52 -9.26
C LYS A 281 11.98 12.41 -8.03
N LYS A 282 13.04 13.17 -7.77
CA LYS A 282 13.03 14.22 -6.74
C LYS A 282 11.86 15.19 -6.95
N GLY A 283 11.26 15.67 -5.86
CA GLY A 283 10.10 16.55 -5.86
C GLY A 283 8.76 15.83 -5.89
N LYS A 284 8.72 14.53 -6.20
CA LYS A 284 7.48 13.74 -6.16
C LYS A 284 7.03 13.40 -4.75
N LEU A 285 5.71 13.28 -4.61
CA LEU A 285 5.04 12.72 -3.44
C LEU A 285 5.11 11.19 -3.49
N VAL A 286 5.22 10.55 -2.32
CA VAL A 286 5.26 9.08 -2.21
C VAL A 286 3.86 8.56 -1.86
N ALA A 287 3.09 8.20 -2.89
CA ALA A 287 1.78 7.60 -2.70
C ALA A 287 1.88 6.14 -2.24
N LYS A 288 0.87 5.66 -1.50
CA LYS A 288 0.75 4.24 -1.12
C LYS A 288 0.71 3.30 -2.33
N SER A 289 0.19 3.75 -3.48
CA SER A 289 0.14 2.98 -4.73
C SER A 289 1.53 2.62 -5.25
N LEU A 290 2.53 3.47 -5.02
CA LEU A 290 3.93 3.28 -5.43
C LEU A 290 4.67 2.26 -4.55
N LEU A 291 4.07 1.80 -3.45
CA LEU A 291 4.73 0.97 -2.45
C LEU A 291 4.41 -0.51 -2.62
N SER A 292 5.45 -1.34 -2.52
CA SER A 292 5.38 -2.78 -2.28
C SER A 292 5.94 -3.07 -0.90
N TYR A 293 5.44 -4.09 -0.21
CA TYR A 293 5.92 -4.45 1.12
C TYR A 293 6.75 -5.73 1.00
N LYS A 294 8.05 -5.63 1.27
CA LYS A 294 8.97 -6.77 1.17
C LYS A 294 9.89 -6.84 2.38
N ARG A 295 10.35 -8.05 2.69
CA ARG A 295 11.47 -8.23 3.63
C ARG A 295 12.72 -7.68 2.95
N CYS A 296 13.44 -6.81 3.64
CA CYS A 296 14.64 -6.17 3.10
C CYS A 296 15.79 -6.31 4.09
N GLY A 297 16.98 -6.67 3.59
CA GLY A 297 18.20 -6.64 4.41
C GLY A 297 18.78 -5.23 4.58
N LYS A 298 18.25 -4.24 3.84
CA LYS A 298 18.66 -2.83 3.93
C LYS A 298 17.83 -2.12 5.00
N SER A 299 18.43 -1.16 5.69
CA SER A 299 17.70 -0.28 6.60
C SER A 299 16.74 0.64 5.82
N GLY A 300 15.57 0.91 6.41
CA GLY A 300 14.56 1.80 5.85
C GLY A 300 13.43 2.04 6.84
N LEU A 301 12.61 3.05 6.51
CA LEU A 301 11.41 3.40 7.26
C LEU A 301 10.42 2.25 7.22
N ASN A 302 9.84 1.92 8.37
CA ASN A 302 8.65 1.09 8.42
C ASN A 302 7.41 1.89 7.95
N THR A 303 6.28 1.21 7.79
CA THR A 303 5.03 1.82 7.31
C THR A 303 4.62 3.04 8.13
N LYS A 304 4.68 2.95 9.47
CA LYS A 304 4.23 4.01 10.37
C LYS A 304 5.16 5.22 10.31
N GLU A 305 6.46 4.97 10.22
CA GLU A 305 7.45 6.03 10.05
C GLU A 305 7.27 6.76 8.71
N LEU A 306 7.03 6.02 7.62
CA LEU A 306 6.76 6.62 6.31
C LEU A 306 5.45 7.41 6.29
N GLU A 307 4.39 6.89 6.92
CA GLU A 307 3.13 7.63 7.07
C GLU A 307 3.34 8.95 7.82
N ASN A 308 4.14 8.95 8.89
CA ASN A 308 4.47 10.18 9.60
C ASN A 308 5.24 11.18 8.70
N VAL A 309 6.15 10.71 7.85
CA VAL A 309 6.86 11.57 6.88
C VAL A 309 5.87 12.22 5.90
N ILE A 310 4.91 11.46 5.37
CA ILE A 310 3.88 11.94 4.43
C ILE A 310 2.94 12.94 5.12
N GLN A 311 2.45 12.62 6.32
CA GLN A 311 1.56 13.49 7.11
C GLN A 311 2.25 14.81 7.50
N ASN A 312 3.57 14.82 7.56
CA ASN A 312 4.36 16.03 7.78
C ASN A 312 4.74 16.75 6.47
N TYR A 313 3.97 16.61 5.40
CA TYR A 313 4.12 17.36 4.14
C TYR A 313 5.53 17.32 3.54
N ASN A 314 6.14 16.13 3.51
CA ASN A 314 7.45 15.92 2.90
C ASN A 314 7.35 15.39 1.46
N VAL A 315 8.29 15.81 0.62
CA VAL A 315 8.52 15.34 -0.75
C VAL A 315 9.88 14.65 -0.84
N LEU A 316 10.09 13.85 -1.88
CA LEU A 316 11.41 13.26 -2.14
C LEU A 316 12.45 14.35 -2.43
N ALA A 317 13.58 14.31 -1.72
CA ALA A 317 14.71 15.21 -1.94
C ALA A 317 15.64 14.71 -3.06
N THR A 318 15.63 13.41 -3.34
CA THR A 318 16.53 12.75 -4.28
C THR A 318 15.76 11.79 -5.20
N ASP A 319 16.35 11.47 -6.36
CA ASP A 319 15.83 10.43 -7.24
C ASP A 319 16.00 9.05 -6.56
N LYS A 320 14.96 8.23 -6.61
CA LYS A 320 14.95 6.89 -6.01
C LYS A 320 14.61 5.84 -7.05
N VAL A 321 15.43 4.79 -7.08
CA VAL A 321 15.26 3.65 -7.98
C VAL A 321 14.34 2.60 -7.34
N SER A 322 13.56 1.92 -8.17
CA SER A 322 12.72 0.78 -7.79
C SER A 322 13.48 -0.26 -6.95
N GLY A 323 12.78 -0.88 -6.01
CA GLY A 323 13.32 -1.92 -5.14
C GLY A 323 14.13 -1.43 -3.95
N ASN A 324 14.43 -0.13 -3.86
CA ASN A 324 15.10 0.44 -2.70
C ASN A 324 14.13 0.76 -1.57
N ALA A 325 14.59 0.53 -0.33
CA ALA A 325 13.93 1.02 0.86
C ALA A 325 14.09 2.54 0.97
N LEU A 326 13.05 3.18 1.51
CA LEU A 326 13.02 4.60 1.77
C LEU A 326 13.61 4.89 3.15
N LYS A 327 14.38 5.96 3.28
CA LYS A 327 14.94 6.43 4.55
C LYS A 327 14.50 7.87 4.80
N LEU A 328 14.59 8.32 6.05
CA LEU A 328 14.22 9.70 6.40
C LEU A 328 15.04 10.74 5.62
N GLU A 329 16.32 10.48 5.37
CA GLU A 329 17.23 11.34 4.59
C GLU A 329 16.84 11.49 3.11
N ASP A 330 15.97 10.62 2.59
CA ASP A 330 15.48 10.71 1.21
C ASP A 330 14.42 11.82 1.04
N PHE A 331 13.98 12.45 2.13
CA PHE A 331 12.87 13.40 2.15
C PHE A 331 13.30 14.81 2.58
N LYS A 332 12.56 15.82 2.10
CA LYS A 332 12.60 17.20 2.59
C LYS A 332 11.18 17.72 2.81
N LYS A 333 11.02 18.72 3.67
CA LYS A 333 9.75 19.46 3.78
C LYS A 333 9.43 20.11 2.44
N ALA A 334 8.20 19.97 1.97
CA ALA A 334 7.74 20.61 0.75
C ALA A 334 7.74 22.14 0.92
N ASN A 335 8.16 22.85 -0.11
CA ASN A 335 7.98 24.29 -0.22
C ASN A 335 6.62 24.56 -0.88
N ILE A 336 5.65 25.02 -0.10
CA ILE A 336 4.26 25.18 -0.49
C ILE A 336 3.95 26.67 -0.61
N ALA A 337 3.33 27.09 -1.71
CA ALA A 337 3.00 28.49 -1.93
C ALA A 337 1.56 28.67 -2.40
N THR A 338 0.91 29.72 -1.91
CA THR A 338 -0.37 30.17 -2.46
C THR A 338 -0.13 31.21 -3.53
N ILE A 339 -0.65 30.97 -4.73
CA ILE A 339 -0.60 31.91 -5.85
C ILE A 339 -2.02 32.40 -6.13
N VAL A 340 -2.24 33.68 -5.86
CA VAL A 340 -3.47 34.41 -6.16
C VAL A 340 -3.34 35.07 -7.54
N ALA A 341 -4.01 34.53 -8.55
CA ALA A 341 -4.06 35.14 -9.88
C ALA A 341 -5.07 36.29 -9.94
N CYS A 342 -4.63 37.46 -10.36
CA CYS A 342 -5.50 38.63 -10.53
C CYS A 342 -5.12 39.45 -11.77
N ARG A 343 -6.12 40.05 -12.43
CA ARG A 343 -6.00 41.03 -13.54
C ARG A 343 -7.17 42.01 -13.48
N LEU A 344 -7.02 43.21 -14.04
CA LEU A 344 -8.02 44.28 -14.03
C LEU A 344 -8.94 44.29 -15.27
N LYS A 345 -8.70 43.44 -16.26
CA LYS A 345 -9.42 43.35 -17.56
C LYS A 345 -10.84 42.75 -17.50
N SER A 346 -11.57 42.93 -16.41
CA SER A 346 -12.93 42.40 -16.26
C SER A 346 -13.95 43.16 -17.11
N THR A 347 -14.80 42.45 -17.86
CA THR A 347 -15.79 43.05 -18.77
C THR A 347 -17.16 43.28 -18.14
N ARG A 348 -17.63 42.36 -17.28
CA ARG A 348 -18.95 42.43 -16.62
C ARG A 348 -18.98 43.44 -15.49
N LEU A 349 -17.99 43.37 -14.60
CA LEU A 349 -17.75 44.31 -13.52
C LEU A 349 -16.33 44.87 -13.67
N ARG A 350 -16.22 46.09 -14.22
CA ARG A 350 -14.91 46.68 -14.55
C ARG A 350 -14.08 46.88 -13.28
N ARG A 351 -12.79 46.51 -13.35
CA ARG A 351 -11.81 46.67 -12.26
C ARG A 351 -12.27 46.09 -10.91
N LYS A 352 -13.06 45.01 -10.96
CA LYS A 352 -13.67 44.34 -9.79
C LYS A 352 -12.74 44.07 -8.61
N ALA A 353 -11.48 43.73 -8.89
CA ALA A 353 -10.48 43.45 -7.86
C ALA A 353 -10.19 44.65 -6.93
N LEU A 354 -10.45 45.87 -7.39
CA LEU A 354 -10.21 47.11 -6.65
C LEU A 354 -11.48 47.67 -5.97
N LEU A 355 -12.64 47.08 -6.25
CA LEU A 355 -13.89 47.54 -5.65
C LEU A 355 -13.93 47.20 -4.14
N PRO A 356 -14.46 48.09 -3.30
CA PRO A 356 -14.45 47.92 -1.86
C PRO A 356 -15.47 46.86 -1.41
N ILE A 357 -14.99 45.90 -0.63
CA ILE A 357 -15.80 44.96 0.16
C ILE A 357 -15.54 45.32 1.64
N GLY A 358 -16.52 45.97 2.27
CA GLY A 358 -16.33 46.57 3.58
C GLY A 358 -15.25 47.66 3.54
N ASN A 359 -14.17 47.47 4.32
CA ASN A 359 -13.07 48.43 4.45
C ASN A 359 -11.87 48.14 3.51
N TYR A 360 -11.92 47.06 2.72
CA TYR A 360 -10.79 46.59 1.93
C TYR A 360 -11.16 46.53 0.44
N ALA A 361 -10.21 46.72 -0.46
CA ALA A 361 -10.42 46.28 -1.84
C ALA A 361 -10.62 44.77 -1.90
N SER A 362 -11.37 44.26 -2.89
CA SER A 362 -11.64 42.83 -3.01
C SER A 362 -10.38 41.96 -3.02
N ILE A 363 -9.31 42.40 -3.70
CA ILE A 363 -8.05 41.66 -3.73
C ILE A 363 -7.32 41.69 -2.37
N GLU A 364 -7.41 42.79 -1.63
CA GLU A 364 -6.83 42.89 -0.28
C GLU A 364 -7.54 41.95 0.69
N LEU A 365 -8.88 41.86 0.62
CA LEU A 365 -9.66 40.93 1.44
C LEU A 365 -9.32 39.46 1.10
N CYS A 366 -9.17 39.14 -0.18
CA CYS A 366 -8.71 37.82 -0.62
C CYS A 366 -7.33 37.48 -0.03
N LEU A 367 -6.36 38.39 -0.17
CA LEU A 367 -5.01 38.21 0.37
C LEU A 367 -5.01 38.08 1.90
N LYS A 368 -5.80 38.90 2.60
CA LYS A 368 -5.98 38.81 4.05
C LYS A 368 -6.42 37.41 4.50
N ASN A 369 -7.36 36.81 3.78
CA ASN A 369 -7.86 35.47 4.10
C ASN A 369 -6.89 34.35 3.69
N VAL A 370 -6.20 34.50 2.55
CA VAL A 370 -5.13 33.58 2.14
C VAL A 370 -3.97 33.57 3.14
N LEU A 371 -3.61 34.71 3.72
CA LEU A 371 -2.52 34.79 4.71
C LEU A 371 -2.82 34.07 6.02
N LYS A 372 -4.06 33.59 6.23
CA LYS A 372 -4.43 32.69 7.34
C LYS A 372 -4.11 31.22 7.05
N PHE A 373 -3.67 30.87 5.83
CA PHE A 373 -3.37 29.51 5.47
C PHE A 373 -2.16 28.98 6.25
N GLU A 374 -2.37 27.89 6.96
CA GLU A 374 -1.32 27.15 7.65
C GLU A 374 -0.57 26.23 6.68
N ASN A 375 0.66 25.83 7.04
CA ASN A 375 1.50 24.97 6.20
C ASN A 375 1.82 25.55 4.80
N VAL A 376 1.82 26.88 4.67
CA VAL A 376 2.20 27.61 3.47
C VAL A 376 3.42 28.47 3.74
N ASN A 377 4.43 28.38 2.87
CA ASN A 377 5.69 29.12 2.99
C ASN A 377 5.63 30.52 2.35
N HIS A 378 4.86 30.67 1.27
CA HIS A 378 4.80 31.91 0.50
C HIS A 378 3.37 32.23 0.06
N THR A 379 3.02 33.52 0.08
CA THR A 379 1.82 34.06 -0.56
C THR A 379 2.22 35.00 -1.67
N ILE A 380 1.71 34.76 -2.88
CA ILE A 380 2.08 35.50 -4.09
C ILE A 380 0.82 36.09 -4.74
N LEU A 381 0.87 37.38 -5.05
CA LEU A 381 -0.07 38.02 -5.97
C LEU A 381 0.54 38.00 -7.38
N ALA A 382 -0.01 37.15 -8.25
CA ALA A 382 0.46 36.99 -9.62
C ALA A 382 -0.45 37.74 -10.61
N THR A 383 0.10 38.75 -11.28
CA THR A 383 -0.58 39.58 -12.27
C THR A 383 0.14 39.60 -13.62
N SER A 384 -0.38 40.30 -14.63
CA SER A 384 0.27 40.37 -15.94
C SER A 384 1.33 41.47 -16.01
N THR A 385 2.11 41.49 -17.08
CA THR A 385 3.03 42.59 -17.42
C THR A 385 2.33 43.80 -18.05
N GLU A 386 1.01 43.76 -18.26
CA GLU A 386 0.26 44.90 -18.79
C GLU A 386 0.33 46.10 -17.83
N VAL A 387 0.38 47.31 -18.39
CA VAL A 387 0.54 48.55 -17.61
C VAL A 387 -0.64 48.76 -16.65
N GLU A 388 -1.87 48.48 -17.11
CA GLU A 388 -3.08 48.61 -16.28
C GLU A 388 -3.02 47.74 -15.01
N ASP A 389 -2.40 46.57 -15.09
CA ASP A 389 -2.32 45.60 -14.01
C ASP A 389 -1.26 45.95 -12.95
N SER A 390 -0.39 46.94 -13.21
CA SER A 390 0.65 47.37 -12.27
C SER A 390 0.07 48.05 -11.02
N GLU A 391 -1.14 48.60 -11.11
CA GLU A 391 -1.82 49.24 -9.99
C GLU A 391 -2.12 48.27 -8.83
N LEU A 392 -2.24 46.96 -9.11
CA LEU A 392 -2.46 45.92 -8.10
C LEU A 392 -1.35 45.84 -7.04
N GLU A 393 -0.16 46.37 -7.33
CA GLU A 393 0.94 46.46 -6.36
C GLU A 393 0.59 47.33 -5.14
N ASN A 394 -0.29 48.33 -5.32
CA ASN A 394 -0.75 49.21 -4.24
C ASN A 394 -1.79 48.56 -3.31
N TYR A 395 -2.29 47.37 -3.66
CA TYR A 395 -3.36 46.66 -2.96
C TYR A 395 -2.85 45.34 -2.36
N ILE A 396 -1.58 45.30 -1.96
CA ILE A 396 -1.03 44.20 -1.16
C ILE A 396 -1.44 44.39 0.30
N TYR A 397 -2.10 43.39 0.88
CA TYR A 397 -2.57 43.47 2.27
C TYR A 397 -1.42 43.56 3.31
N ARG A 398 -0.26 42.94 3.01
CA ARG A 398 0.91 42.86 3.88
C ARG A 398 2.20 42.84 3.05
N ASN A 399 3.28 43.42 3.57
CA ASN A 399 4.56 43.59 2.87
C ASN A 399 5.29 42.28 2.50
N ASP A 400 4.90 41.15 3.09
CA ASP A 400 5.48 39.84 2.78
C ASP A 400 4.70 39.07 1.69
N VAL A 401 3.60 39.65 1.18
CA VAL A 401 2.97 39.18 -0.06
C VAL A 401 3.91 39.52 -1.22
N ILE A 402 4.31 38.50 -1.97
CA ILE A 402 5.22 38.66 -3.09
C ILE A 402 4.41 39.10 -4.31
N PHE A 403 4.73 40.27 -4.86
CA PHE A 403 4.17 40.73 -6.13
C PHE A 403 4.94 40.13 -7.31
N HIS A 404 4.24 39.46 -8.23
CA HIS A 404 4.84 38.85 -9.40
C HIS A 404 4.09 39.21 -10.69
N ARG A 405 4.83 39.55 -11.74
CA ARG A 405 4.30 39.84 -13.08
C ARG A 405 4.83 38.82 -14.07
N GLY A 406 3.96 38.36 -14.96
CA GLY A 406 4.29 37.43 -16.04
C GLY A 406 3.37 37.59 -17.24
N ASP A 407 3.39 36.59 -18.12
CA ASP A 407 2.63 36.60 -19.38
C ASP A 407 1.12 36.88 -19.11
N PRO A 408 0.48 37.76 -19.91
CA PRO A 408 -0.94 38.07 -19.74
C PRO A 408 -1.84 36.87 -19.98
N ASP A 409 -1.52 36.01 -20.93
CA ASP A 409 -2.41 34.96 -21.43
C ASP A 409 -1.94 33.55 -21.05
N ASP A 410 -0.63 33.32 -20.87
CA ASP A 410 -0.05 32.08 -20.35
C ASP A 410 0.10 32.11 -18.82
N VAL A 411 -1.02 31.94 -18.12
CA VAL A 411 -1.10 31.91 -16.65
C VAL A 411 -0.26 30.79 -16.06
N ILE A 412 -0.14 29.63 -16.72
CA ILE A 412 0.71 28.53 -16.24
C ILE A 412 2.18 28.95 -16.28
N ASP A 413 2.65 29.56 -17.36
CA ASP A 413 4.04 30.02 -17.44
C ASP A 413 4.34 31.12 -16.41
N ARG A 414 3.38 32.04 -16.19
CA ARG A 414 3.45 33.01 -15.08
C ARG A 414 3.58 32.35 -13.71
N TYR A 415 2.84 31.27 -13.44
CA TYR A 415 2.95 30.53 -12.17
C TYR A 415 4.32 29.86 -12.06
N LEU A 416 4.79 29.22 -13.14
CA LEU A 416 6.09 28.55 -13.18
C LEU A 416 7.26 29.53 -13.05
N GLY A 417 7.12 30.76 -13.56
CA GLY A 417 8.12 31.81 -13.42
C GLY A 417 8.50 32.07 -11.97
N ILE A 418 7.50 32.29 -11.11
CA ILE A 418 7.74 32.48 -9.67
C ILE A 418 8.05 31.17 -8.94
N ALA A 419 7.41 30.06 -9.34
CA ALA A 419 7.65 28.74 -8.74
C ALA A 419 9.11 28.30 -8.87
N ARG A 420 9.71 28.47 -10.06
CA ARG A 420 11.13 28.17 -10.31
C ARG A 420 12.05 29.06 -9.47
N LYS A 421 11.75 30.37 -9.38
CA LYS A 421 12.55 31.34 -8.61
C LYS A 421 12.59 31.00 -7.12
N LEU A 422 11.45 30.62 -6.56
CA LEU A 422 11.32 30.31 -5.14
C LEU A 422 11.53 28.81 -4.83
N LYS A 423 11.76 27.97 -5.84
CA LYS A 423 11.83 26.50 -5.71
C LYS A 423 10.61 25.93 -4.99
N ILE A 424 9.43 26.36 -5.42
CA ILE A 424 8.14 25.86 -4.93
C ILE A 424 7.95 24.44 -5.46
N ASP A 425 7.50 23.53 -4.58
CA ASP A 425 7.15 22.16 -4.94
C ASP A 425 5.65 22.04 -5.23
N ILE A 426 4.81 22.74 -4.44
CA ILE A 426 3.34 22.65 -4.48
C ILE A 426 2.72 24.05 -4.49
N ILE A 427 1.75 24.25 -5.39
CA ILE A 427 0.98 25.49 -5.54
C ILE A 427 -0.43 25.27 -5.03
N ILE A 428 -0.89 26.18 -4.18
CA ILE A 428 -2.30 26.39 -3.85
C ILE A 428 -2.80 27.50 -4.76
N ARG A 429 -3.67 27.16 -5.72
CA ARG A 429 -4.23 28.13 -6.67
C ARG A 429 -5.46 28.79 -6.07
N VAL A 430 -5.45 30.12 -6.07
CA VAL A 430 -6.59 30.97 -5.73
C VAL A 430 -6.76 32.01 -6.84
N THR A 431 -8.00 32.41 -7.13
CA THR A 431 -8.29 33.52 -8.05
C THR A 431 -8.70 34.75 -7.25
N GLY A 432 -8.27 35.94 -7.69
CA GLY A 432 -8.45 37.20 -6.95
C GLY A 432 -9.91 37.63 -6.77
N ASP A 433 -10.84 36.99 -7.48
CA ASP A 433 -12.29 37.19 -7.35
C ASP A 433 -12.96 36.26 -6.33
N CYS A 434 -12.20 35.46 -5.58
CA CYS A 434 -12.69 34.56 -4.54
C CYS A 434 -12.22 35.05 -3.15
N PRO A 435 -12.86 36.08 -2.54
CA PRO A 435 -12.37 36.68 -1.30
C PRO A 435 -12.52 35.79 -0.06
N TYR A 436 -13.41 34.77 -0.07
CA TYR A 436 -13.74 33.94 1.08
C TYR A 436 -13.20 32.49 0.94
N VAL A 437 -11.89 32.36 0.71
CA VAL A 437 -11.21 31.05 0.74
C VAL A 437 -11.11 30.49 2.16
N SER A 438 -10.94 29.18 2.34
CA SER A 438 -10.98 28.54 3.67
C SER A 438 -9.71 27.76 4.01
N ASN A 439 -9.06 28.09 5.13
CA ASN A 439 -7.92 27.31 5.65
C ASN A 439 -8.35 25.88 6.02
N ASP A 440 -9.53 25.69 6.61
CA ASP A 440 -9.98 24.36 7.04
C ASP A 440 -10.17 23.43 5.83
N ILE A 441 -10.73 23.96 4.74
CA ILE A 441 -10.85 23.23 3.47
C ILE A 441 -9.46 22.97 2.89
N LEU A 442 -8.55 23.96 2.91
CA LEU A 442 -7.16 23.78 2.45
C LEU A 442 -6.49 22.63 3.19
N GLN A 443 -6.46 22.65 4.53
CA GLN A 443 -5.72 21.64 5.31
C GLN A 443 -6.29 20.24 5.06
N TYR A 444 -7.62 20.12 4.95
CA TYR A 444 -8.28 18.86 4.61
C TYR A 444 -7.87 18.34 3.23
N LEU A 445 -7.83 19.21 2.22
CA LEU A 445 -7.40 18.86 0.87
C LEU A 445 -5.90 18.59 0.80
N LEU A 446 -5.08 19.36 1.51
CA LEU A 446 -3.63 19.25 1.52
C LEU A 446 -3.19 17.92 2.14
N GLN A 447 -3.82 17.52 3.24
CA GLN A 447 -3.61 16.20 3.84
C GLN A 447 -3.88 15.08 2.83
N SER A 448 -5.05 15.13 2.18
CA SER A 448 -5.43 14.14 1.17
C SER A 448 -4.50 14.14 -0.04
N HIS A 449 -4.03 15.32 -0.47
CA HIS A 449 -3.10 15.49 -1.59
C HIS A 449 -1.80 14.72 -1.36
N PHE A 450 -1.19 14.85 -0.17
CA PHE A 450 0.04 14.15 0.20
C PHE A 450 -0.17 12.64 0.36
N GLU A 451 -1.25 12.22 1.03
CA GLU A 451 -1.56 10.79 1.23
C GLU A 451 -1.81 10.04 -0.08
N LYS A 452 -2.51 10.69 -1.00
CA LYS A 452 -2.81 10.16 -2.33
C LYS A 452 -1.61 10.27 -3.28
N GLY A 453 -0.66 11.16 -2.99
CA GLY A 453 0.45 11.56 -3.87
C GLY A 453 -0.06 12.09 -5.21
N ALA A 454 -1.09 12.92 -5.17
CA ALA A 454 -1.78 13.42 -6.36
C ALA A 454 -0.97 14.52 -7.06
N ASP A 455 -1.17 14.68 -8.38
CA ASP A 455 -0.65 15.81 -9.15
C ASP A 455 -1.56 17.04 -9.04
N TYR A 456 -2.87 16.78 -8.91
CA TYR A 456 -3.92 17.79 -8.79
C TYR A 456 -4.96 17.36 -7.75
N THR A 457 -5.36 18.27 -6.87
CA THR A 457 -6.40 18.01 -5.85
C THR A 457 -7.38 19.16 -5.72
N THR A 458 -8.67 18.84 -5.58
CA THR A 458 -9.71 19.83 -5.29
C THR A 458 -10.87 19.19 -4.52
N GLY A 459 -11.70 20.02 -3.88
CA GLY A 459 -12.90 19.59 -3.16
C GLY A 459 -14.11 19.43 -4.09
N LYS A 460 -14.89 18.38 -3.85
CA LYS A 460 -16.22 18.18 -4.43
C LYS A 460 -17.28 18.63 -3.43
N GLY A 461 -18.25 19.41 -3.92
CA GLY A 461 -19.36 19.93 -3.11
C GLY A 461 -19.08 21.27 -2.43
N ALA A 462 -17.86 21.79 -2.53
CA ALA A 462 -17.52 23.14 -2.05
C ALA A 462 -18.41 24.20 -2.70
N ALA A 463 -18.81 25.21 -1.94
CA ALA A 463 -19.43 26.40 -2.52
C ALA A 463 -18.47 27.08 -3.49
N VAL A 464 -19.00 27.57 -4.61
CA VAL A 464 -18.18 28.24 -5.63
C VAL A 464 -17.51 29.45 -4.98
N GLY A 465 -16.20 29.61 -5.16
CA GLY A 465 -15.41 30.69 -4.57
C GLY A 465 -14.83 30.39 -3.17
N THR A 466 -15.18 29.25 -2.59
CA THR A 466 -14.55 28.75 -1.33
C THR A 466 -13.61 27.57 -1.57
N ASN A 467 -13.74 26.93 -2.73
CA ASN A 467 -12.95 25.76 -3.11
C ASN A 467 -11.50 26.15 -3.39
N ILE A 468 -10.61 25.17 -3.21
CA ILE A 468 -9.17 25.33 -3.38
C ILE A 468 -8.67 24.24 -4.33
N GLU A 469 -7.66 24.60 -5.11
CA GLU A 469 -6.96 23.68 -6.00
C GLU A 469 -5.50 23.59 -5.58
N ILE A 470 -5.00 22.37 -5.41
CA ILE A 470 -3.62 22.08 -5.01
C ILE A 470 -2.95 21.36 -6.17
N ILE A 471 -1.81 21.88 -6.62
CA ILE A 471 -1.16 21.47 -7.87
C ILE A 471 0.34 21.30 -7.63
N ASN A 472 0.89 20.15 -8.02
CA ASN A 472 2.35 19.97 -8.03
C ASN A 472 2.98 20.82 -9.15
N VAL A 473 4.06 21.53 -8.84
CA VAL A 473 4.80 22.34 -9.83
C VAL A 473 5.30 21.45 -10.97
N GLU A 474 5.75 20.24 -10.67
CA GLU A 474 6.17 19.28 -11.70
C GLU A 474 5.04 18.89 -12.66
N ALA A 475 3.79 18.86 -12.18
CA ALA A 475 2.64 18.57 -13.03
C ALA A 475 2.39 19.71 -14.03
N LEU A 476 2.53 20.96 -13.61
CA LEU A 476 2.49 22.12 -14.52
C LEU A 476 3.66 22.13 -15.51
N GLU A 477 4.87 21.77 -15.07
CA GLU A 477 6.01 21.59 -15.98
C GLU A 477 5.73 20.50 -17.03
N LYS A 478 5.07 19.41 -16.62
CA LYS A 478 4.62 18.36 -17.54
C LYS A 478 3.59 18.91 -18.54
N VAL A 479 2.62 19.71 -18.11
CA VAL A 479 1.69 20.40 -19.02
C VAL A 479 2.48 21.25 -20.04
N LYS A 480 3.45 22.06 -19.61
CA LYS A 480 4.25 22.90 -20.53
C LYS A 480 5.10 22.11 -21.54
N LYS A 481 5.50 20.88 -21.23
CA LYS A 481 6.18 20.00 -22.21
C LYS A 481 5.27 19.61 -23.37
N TYR A 482 3.97 19.42 -23.12
CA TYR A 482 2.99 19.14 -24.16
C TYR A 482 2.42 20.41 -24.81
N PHE A 483 2.33 21.49 -24.03
CA PHE A 483 1.79 22.79 -24.44
C PHE A 483 2.81 23.92 -24.18
N PRO A 484 3.83 24.10 -25.04
CA PRO A 484 4.83 25.15 -24.88
C PRO A 484 4.25 26.56 -24.78
N LYS A 485 3.06 26.79 -25.35
CA LYS A 485 2.19 27.95 -25.08
C LYS A 485 0.81 27.43 -24.64
N ALA A 486 0.48 27.60 -23.36
CA ALA A 486 -0.77 27.09 -22.80
C ALA A 486 -1.91 28.09 -23.03
N GLN A 487 -2.64 27.92 -24.13
CA GLN A 487 -3.81 28.74 -24.45
C GLN A 487 -4.93 28.52 -23.42
N TYR A 488 -5.67 29.57 -23.07
CA TYR A 488 -6.76 29.51 -22.08
C TYR A 488 -6.32 28.97 -20.72
N SER A 489 -5.04 29.15 -20.37
CA SER A 489 -4.46 28.64 -19.12
C SER A 489 -4.99 29.31 -17.85
N GLU A 490 -5.80 30.36 -17.98
CA GLU A 490 -6.69 30.83 -16.90
C GLU A 490 -7.62 29.71 -16.38
N TYR A 491 -8.00 28.77 -17.25
CA TYR A 491 -8.75 27.53 -16.95
C TYR A 491 -7.82 26.32 -16.80
N MET A 492 -6.63 26.49 -16.21
CA MET A 492 -5.58 25.45 -16.17
C MET A 492 -6.04 24.06 -15.68
N THR A 493 -7.07 24.01 -14.84
CA THR A 493 -7.70 22.78 -14.34
C THR A 493 -8.09 21.81 -15.46
N TRP A 494 -8.49 22.33 -16.63
CA TRP A 494 -8.87 21.51 -17.79
C TRP A 494 -7.70 20.71 -18.37
N TYR A 495 -6.46 21.20 -18.28
CA TYR A 495 -5.27 20.43 -18.68
C TYR A 495 -5.08 19.16 -17.85
N PHE A 496 -5.60 19.12 -16.63
CA PHE A 496 -5.57 17.92 -15.78
C PHE A 496 -6.80 17.06 -16.00
N GLN A 497 -7.99 17.66 -15.93
CA GLN A 497 -9.28 16.95 -16.06
C GLN A 497 -9.45 16.25 -17.41
N ASN A 498 -8.98 16.89 -18.48
CA ASN A 498 -9.03 16.30 -19.81
C ASN A 498 -7.90 15.32 -20.07
N ASN A 499 -7.01 15.04 -19.12
CA ASN A 499 -5.87 14.13 -19.30
C ASN A 499 -5.65 13.22 -18.09
N PRO A 500 -6.68 12.52 -17.57
CA PRO A 500 -6.56 11.69 -16.37
C PRO A 500 -5.60 10.51 -16.54
N GLU A 501 -5.28 10.12 -17.78
CA GLU A 501 -4.27 9.10 -18.06
C GLU A 501 -2.83 9.59 -17.86
N HIS A 502 -2.63 10.91 -17.77
CA HIS A 502 -1.32 11.55 -17.63
C HIS A 502 -1.08 12.12 -16.22
N PHE A 503 -2.11 12.28 -15.40
CA PHE A 503 -2.02 12.95 -14.10
C PHE A 503 -2.81 12.22 -13.03
N GLU A 504 -2.26 12.10 -11.82
CA GLU A 504 -3.01 11.56 -10.68
C GLU A 504 -3.96 12.63 -10.14
N LEU A 505 -5.26 12.49 -10.42
CA LEU A 505 -6.30 13.41 -9.96
C LEU A 505 -6.92 12.94 -8.65
N ASN A 506 -7.05 13.85 -7.69
CA ASN A 506 -7.71 13.58 -6.42
C ASN A 506 -8.88 14.54 -6.19
N ILE A 507 -10.10 14.06 -6.44
CA ILE A 507 -11.33 14.82 -6.24
C ILE A 507 -11.94 14.38 -4.90
N VAL A 508 -11.77 15.21 -3.88
CA VAL A 508 -12.07 14.84 -2.49
C VAL A 508 -13.51 15.21 -2.13
N ASN A 509 -14.30 14.26 -1.66
CA ASN A 509 -15.61 14.57 -1.07
C ASN A 509 -15.40 15.37 0.22
N LEU A 510 -15.88 16.61 0.25
CA LEU A 510 -15.81 17.43 1.45
C LEU A 510 -16.84 16.96 2.50
N PRO A 511 -16.54 17.13 3.80
CA PRO A 511 -17.53 16.97 4.86
C PRO A 511 -18.78 17.80 4.60
N GLU A 512 -19.96 17.26 4.91
CA GLU A 512 -21.27 17.87 4.62
C GLU A 512 -21.41 19.29 5.19
N LYS A 513 -20.75 19.59 6.32
CA LYS A 513 -20.72 20.93 6.91
C LYS A 513 -20.14 22.01 5.99
N TRP A 514 -19.32 21.64 5.00
CA TRP A 514 -18.71 22.57 4.03
C TRP A 514 -19.34 22.51 2.64
N CYS A 515 -20.43 21.76 2.47
CA CYS A 515 -21.11 21.61 1.19
C CYS A 515 -22.33 22.52 1.10
N ARG A 516 -22.28 23.55 0.25
CA ARG A 516 -23.39 24.51 0.02
C ARG A 516 -23.44 24.95 -1.44
N ASN A 517 -24.63 25.27 -1.93
CA ASN A 517 -24.83 25.79 -3.29
C ASN A 517 -24.82 27.32 -3.31
N TYR A 518 -23.81 27.93 -2.69
CA TYR A 518 -23.61 29.38 -2.72
C TYR A 518 -22.63 29.78 -3.81
N ARG A 519 -22.83 30.97 -4.37
CA ARG A 519 -21.91 31.61 -5.30
C ARG A 519 -21.15 32.72 -4.57
N LEU A 520 -19.88 32.47 -4.27
CA LEU A 520 -19.01 33.40 -3.54
C LEU A 520 -17.84 33.84 -4.42
N THR A 521 -18.14 34.24 -5.66
CA THR A 521 -17.18 34.85 -6.60
C THR A 521 -17.63 36.25 -6.98
N LEU A 522 -16.69 37.19 -7.15
CA LEU A 522 -16.99 38.56 -7.60
C LEU A 522 -16.99 38.62 -9.13
N ASP A 523 -18.13 38.76 -9.78
CA ASP A 523 -18.22 38.95 -11.24
C ASP A 523 -19.24 40.01 -11.67
N TYR A 524 -20.25 40.25 -10.84
CA TYR A 524 -21.38 41.13 -11.05
C TYR A 524 -21.58 42.04 -9.83
N GLU A 525 -22.35 43.12 -10.00
CA GLU A 525 -22.65 44.07 -8.92
C GLU A 525 -23.39 43.40 -7.75
N GLU A 526 -24.26 42.44 -8.04
CA GLU A 526 -24.99 41.63 -7.05
C GLU A 526 -24.05 40.85 -6.13
N ASP A 527 -22.90 40.41 -6.65
CA ASP A 527 -21.88 39.74 -5.82
C ASP A 527 -21.25 40.73 -4.83
N LEU A 528 -21.01 41.97 -5.28
CA LEU A 528 -20.47 43.03 -4.43
C LEU A 528 -21.45 43.40 -3.31
N ILE A 529 -22.75 43.43 -3.61
CA ILE A 529 -23.81 43.65 -2.61
C ILE A 529 -23.80 42.52 -1.58
N LEU A 530 -23.80 41.26 -2.03
CA LEU A 530 -23.72 40.09 -1.15
C LEU A 530 -22.50 40.16 -0.22
N PHE A 531 -21.32 40.48 -0.77
CA PHE A 531 -20.08 40.53 -0.01
C PHE A 531 -20.04 41.66 1.02
N ASN A 532 -20.65 42.81 0.73
CA ASN A 532 -20.77 43.90 1.70
C ASN A 532 -21.74 43.54 2.85
N GLU A 533 -22.82 42.80 2.59
CA GLU A 533 -23.70 42.28 3.63
C GLU A 533 -23.00 41.24 4.52
N ILE A 534 -22.10 40.44 3.95
CA ILE A 534 -21.26 39.49 4.71
C ILE A 534 -20.26 40.22 5.60
N GLU A 535 -19.53 41.22 5.07
CA GLU A 535 -18.57 41.98 5.89
C GLU A 535 -19.25 42.80 6.99
N LYS A 536 -20.45 43.33 6.71
CA LYS A 536 -21.27 43.99 7.73
C LYS A 536 -21.58 43.05 8.89
N TYR A 537 -21.99 41.82 8.60
CA TYR A 537 -22.21 40.80 9.63
C TYR A 537 -20.95 40.52 10.47
N PHE A 538 -19.80 40.28 9.82
CA PHE A 538 -18.55 40.00 10.54
C PHE A 538 -18.13 41.19 11.44
N LYS A 539 -18.31 42.41 10.94
CA LYS A 539 -18.04 43.63 11.70
C LYS A 539 -18.98 43.82 12.89
N GLU A 540 -20.29 43.66 12.70
CA GLU A 540 -21.31 43.85 13.75
C GLU A 540 -21.20 42.79 14.86
N GLN A 541 -20.87 41.54 14.50
CA GLN A 541 -20.66 40.47 15.48
C GLN A 541 -19.27 40.54 16.15
N ASN A 542 -18.35 41.35 15.63
CA ASN A 542 -16.97 41.44 16.08
C ASN A 542 -16.27 40.06 16.12
N ILE A 543 -16.47 39.26 15.06
CA ILE A 543 -15.85 37.93 14.91
C ILE A 543 -14.99 37.89 13.65
N GLU A 544 -13.92 37.11 13.69
CA GLU A 544 -13.13 36.85 12.50
C GLU A 544 -13.84 35.90 11.52
N TYR A 545 -13.54 36.09 10.23
CA TYR A 545 -13.95 35.18 9.18
C TYR A 545 -13.45 33.75 9.45
N SER A 546 -14.39 32.82 9.42
CA SER A 546 -14.21 31.38 9.21
C SER A 546 -15.33 30.87 8.31
N ILE A 547 -15.08 29.78 7.59
CA ILE A 547 -16.09 29.21 6.68
C ILE A 547 -17.35 28.77 7.44
N ASP A 548 -17.18 28.25 8.66
CA ASP A 548 -18.29 27.80 9.50
C ASP A 548 -19.13 28.99 10.00
N HIS A 549 -18.54 30.16 10.27
CA HIS A 549 -19.30 31.38 10.60
C HIS A 549 -20.07 31.91 9.39
N LEU A 550 -19.41 31.95 8.23
CA LEU A 550 -20.01 32.42 6.97
C LEU A 550 -21.22 31.56 6.59
N PHE A 551 -21.07 30.24 6.59
CA PHE A 551 -22.16 29.34 6.21
C PHE A 551 -23.30 29.38 7.22
N ARG A 552 -23.03 29.43 8.52
CA ARG A 552 -24.08 29.62 9.53
C ARG A 552 -24.86 30.93 9.34
N TYR A 553 -24.18 32.01 8.94
CA TYR A 553 -24.83 33.27 8.64
C TYR A 553 -25.73 33.17 7.41
N LEU A 554 -25.22 32.64 6.30
CA LEU A 554 -25.98 32.51 5.05
C LEU A 554 -27.13 31.49 5.17
N ASP A 555 -26.95 30.40 5.90
CA ASP A 555 -28.00 29.40 6.20
C ASP A 555 -29.16 30.04 6.97
N LYS A 556 -28.86 30.96 7.90
CA LYS A 556 -29.87 31.71 8.68
C LYS A 556 -30.45 32.92 7.94
N ASN A 557 -29.83 33.36 6.85
CA ASN A 557 -30.23 34.54 6.08
C ASN A 557 -30.39 34.20 4.60
N PRO A 558 -31.37 33.34 4.24
CA PRO A 558 -31.54 32.87 2.86
C PRO A 558 -31.83 33.99 1.86
N GLN A 559 -32.38 35.12 2.32
CA GLN A 559 -32.57 36.32 1.49
C GLN A 559 -31.25 36.93 1.03
N ILE A 560 -30.21 36.89 1.87
CA ILE A 560 -28.86 37.35 1.53
C ILE A 560 -28.21 36.34 0.59
N ALA A 561 -28.26 35.05 0.93
CA ALA A 561 -27.68 34.00 0.10
C ALA A 561 -28.26 33.91 -1.33
N LYS A 562 -29.48 34.42 -1.55
CA LYS A 562 -30.17 34.41 -2.85
C LYS A 562 -29.86 35.61 -3.75
N ILE A 563 -29.16 36.65 -3.26
CA ILE A 563 -28.87 37.89 -4.01
C ILE A 563 -28.32 37.58 -5.41
N ASN A 564 -27.38 36.66 -5.51
CA ASN A 564 -26.70 36.32 -6.76
C ASN A 564 -26.97 34.88 -7.26
N SER A 565 -27.92 34.15 -6.66
CA SER A 565 -28.11 32.71 -6.94
C SER A 565 -28.65 32.42 -8.35
N HIS A 566 -29.17 33.43 -9.03
CA HIS A 566 -29.70 33.34 -10.40
C HIS A 566 -28.62 33.49 -11.48
N LEU A 567 -27.38 33.87 -11.10
CA LEU A 567 -26.27 34.10 -12.01
C LEU A 567 -25.47 32.82 -12.26
N THR A 568 -24.97 32.64 -13.48
CA THR A 568 -24.20 31.45 -13.90
C THR A 568 -22.72 31.76 -14.16
N LEU A 569 -21.88 30.72 -14.03
CA LEU A 569 -20.46 30.79 -14.38
C LEU A 569 -20.26 30.54 -15.88
N LYS A 570 -19.46 31.38 -16.55
CA LYS A 570 -19.24 31.31 -18.01
C LYS A 570 -18.76 29.93 -18.46
N PHE A 571 -17.78 29.34 -17.77
CA PHE A 571 -17.22 28.02 -18.13
C PHE A 571 -18.19 26.85 -17.89
N GLN A 572 -19.35 27.08 -17.25
CA GLN A 572 -20.40 26.07 -17.08
C GLN A 572 -21.54 26.24 -18.09
N SER A 573 -21.81 27.47 -18.54
CA SER A 573 -22.93 27.77 -19.43
C SER A 573 -22.56 27.97 -20.90
N ASP A 574 -21.30 28.32 -21.19
CA ASP A 574 -20.81 28.61 -22.55
C ASP A 574 -20.34 27.33 -23.24
N LYS A 575 -21.22 26.74 -24.08
CA LYS A 575 -20.95 25.48 -24.78
C LYS A 575 -19.76 25.57 -25.75
N GLU A 576 -19.58 26.72 -26.41
CA GLU A 576 -18.48 26.90 -27.36
C GLU A 576 -17.14 27.02 -26.63
N LEU A 577 -17.11 27.72 -25.48
CA LEU A 577 -15.92 27.74 -24.63
C LEU A 577 -15.58 26.34 -24.12
N ILE A 578 -16.56 25.57 -23.62
CA ILE A 578 -16.35 24.20 -23.13
C ILE A 578 -15.78 23.31 -24.24
N LYS A 579 -16.36 23.37 -25.45
CA LYS A 579 -15.85 22.64 -26.61
C LYS A 579 -14.40 23.02 -26.93
N THR A 580 -14.11 24.32 -26.96
CA THR A 580 -12.76 24.84 -27.20
C THR A 580 -11.77 24.36 -26.14
N LEU A 581 -12.14 24.38 -24.85
CA LEU A 581 -11.29 23.89 -23.77
C LEU A 581 -11.03 22.39 -23.90
N ASN A 582 -12.06 21.59 -24.21
CA ASN A 582 -11.91 20.15 -24.48
C ASN A 582 -10.91 19.87 -25.60
N GLU A 583 -10.98 20.61 -26.70
CA GLU A 583 -10.09 20.43 -27.84
C GLU A 583 -8.66 20.93 -27.54
N ARG A 584 -8.52 22.13 -26.95
CA ARG A 584 -7.23 22.81 -26.81
C ARG A 584 -6.38 22.34 -25.63
N THR A 585 -6.99 21.68 -24.63
CA THR A 585 -6.28 21.23 -23.43
C THR A 585 -6.03 19.71 -23.41
N ARG A 586 -6.58 18.95 -24.37
CA ARG A 586 -6.31 17.51 -24.50
C ARG A 586 -4.91 17.27 -25.08
N ILE A 587 -4.12 16.46 -24.40
CA ILE A 587 -2.81 16.03 -24.87
C ILE A 587 -3.03 15.11 -26.08
N SER A 588 -2.41 15.44 -27.21
CA SER A 588 -2.38 14.53 -28.36
C SER A 588 -1.52 13.32 -28.02
N ASN A 589 -2.11 12.12 -28.09
CA ASN A 589 -1.41 10.86 -27.93
C ASN A 589 -0.74 10.37 -29.23
N MET A 590 -0.73 11.21 -30.27
CA MET A 590 -0.16 10.90 -31.58
C MET A 590 1.35 10.63 -31.50
N LYS A 591 1.78 9.52 -32.07
CA LYS A 591 3.18 9.05 -32.08
C LYS A 591 3.71 8.96 -33.51
N LEU A 592 5.02 9.09 -33.64
CA LEU A 592 5.71 8.84 -34.90
C LEU A 592 5.96 7.33 -35.05
N GLY A 593 5.69 6.80 -36.24
CA GLY A 593 6.07 5.46 -36.67
C GLY A 593 6.92 5.53 -37.95
N LEU A 594 7.78 4.55 -38.17
CA LEU A 594 8.70 4.52 -39.29
C LEU A 594 8.22 3.50 -40.34
N GLY A 595 7.85 3.98 -41.52
CA GLY A 595 7.61 3.15 -42.69
C GLY A 595 8.93 2.72 -43.34
N THR A 596 9.05 1.45 -43.69
CA THR A 596 10.35 0.84 -44.06
C THR A 596 10.43 0.39 -45.52
N VAL A 597 9.44 0.72 -46.36
CA VAL A 597 9.41 0.32 -47.77
C VAL A 597 10.68 0.71 -48.54
N GLN A 598 11.26 1.88 -48.26
CA GLN A 598 12.51 2.37 -48.87
C GLN A 598 13.75 1.53 -48.50
N PHE A 599 13.65 0.67 -47.48
CA PHE A 599 14.75 -0.22 -47.10
C PHE A 599 14.80 -1.44 -48.02
N GLY A 600 13.64 -1.85 -48.55
CA GLY A 600 13.48 -3.07 -49.32
C GLY A 600 13.55 -2.91 -50.84
N ILE A 601 13.05 -1.79 -51.35
CA ILE A 601 12.86 -1.53 -52.78
C ILE A 601 13.09 -0.04 -53.13
N ASP A 602 13.23 0.25 -54.43
CA ASP A 602 13.31 1.62 -54.96
C ASP A 602 11.92 2.28 -54.90
N TYR A 603 11.64 2.98 -53.78
CA TYR A 603 10.31 3.53 -53.51
C TYR A 603 10.32 5.06 -53.35
N GLY A 604 9.33 5.71 -53.98
CA GLY A 604 8.98 7.11 -53.83
C GLY A 604 9.45 8.00 -54.98
N ILE A 605 8.59 8.93 -55.43
CA ILE A 605 8.84 9.83 -56.57
C ILE A 605 10.06 10.75 -56.37
N THR A 606 10.43 11.04 -55.12
CA THR A 606 11.65 11.83 -54.80
C THR A 606 12.91 10.97 -54.68
N ASN A 607 12.82 9.64 -54.79
CA ASN A 607 13.95 8.76 -54.55
C ASN A 607 14.81 8.62 -55.81
N GLN A 608 15.94 9.32 -55.82
CA GLN A 608 16.94 9.25 -56.89
C GLN A 608 18.14 8.33 -56.57
N ARG A 609 18.20 7.79 -55.34
CA ARG A 609 19.36 7.01 -54.84
C ARG A 609 19.06 5.51 -54.72
N GLY A 610 17.85 5.11 -55.09
CA GLY A 610 17.37 3.73 -54.97
C GLY A 610 17.19 3.29 -53.51
N LYS A 611 17.26 1.99 -53.32
CA LYS A 611 17.09 1.29 -52.05
C LYS A 611 18.11 1.74 -50.98
N THR A 612 17.62 2.01 -49.78
CA THR A 612 18.45 2.45 -48.66
C THR A 612 19.49 1.39 -48.29
N ASN A 613 20.77 1.78 -48.26
CA ASN A 613 21.86 0.86 -47.95
C ASN A 613 21.81 0.38 -46.47
N PHE A 614 22.41 -0.76 -46.18
CA PHE A 614 22.29 -1.39 -44.86
C PHE A 614 22.90 -0.58 -43.71
N SER A 615 24.04 0.10 -43.93
CA SER A 615 24.67 0.92 -42.90
C SER A 615 23.81 2.14 -42.53
N GLU A 616 23.12 2.73 -43.50
CA GLU A 616 22.18 3.83 -43.28
C GLU A 616 20.91 3.36 -42.55
N VAL A 617 20.37 2.18 -42.90
CA VAL A 617 19.26 1.55 -42.15
C VAL A 617 19.63 1.40 -40.67
N LYS A 618 20.85 0.93 -40.37
CA LYS A 618 21.35 0.81 -38.98
C LYS A 618 21.39 2.16 -38.27
N ARG A 619 21.86 3.21 -38.94
CA ARG A 619 21.90 4.59 -38.39
C ARG A 619 20.49 5.12 -38.10
N ILE A 620 19.56 4.92 -39.02
CA ILE A 620 18.15 5.33 -38.89
C ILE A 620 17.51 4.62 -37.68
N LEU A 621 17.65 3.30 -37.57
CA LEU A 621 17.05 2.52 -36.50
C LEU A 621 17.66 2.84 -35.12
N ASN A 622 18.98 3.04 -35.04
CA ASN A 622 19.63 3.48 -33.80
C ASN A 622 19.08 4.84 -33.33
N PHE A 623 18.90 5.78 -34.24
CA PHE A 623 18.32 7.08 -33.91
C PHE A 623 16.83 6.96 -33.53
N ALA A 624 16.06 6.12 -34.24
CA ALA A 624 14.67 5.83 -33.90
C ALA A 624 14.55 5.30 -32.46
N LYS A 625 15.41 4.35 -32.07
CA LYS A 625 15.50 3.83 -30.70
C LYS A 625 15.85 4.93 -29.69
N GLN A 626 16.82 5.78 -30.00
CA GLN A 626 17.22 6.90 -29.14
C GLN A 626 16.08 7.91 -28.91
N LYS A 627 15.22 8.11 -29.91
CA LYS A 627 14.08 9.05 -29.85
C LYS A 627 12.76 8.40 -29.45
N ASP A 628 12.77 7.14 -29.04
CA ASP A 628 11.60 6.36 -28.62
C ASP A 628 10.55 6.18 -29.74
N ILE A 629 11.00 6.14 -31.01
CA ILE A 629 10.16 5.82 -32.17
C ILE A 629 10.05 4.28 -32.25
N LYS A 630 9.01 3.73 -31.63
CA LYS A 630 8.87 2.28 -31.42
C LYS A 630 8.26 1.52 -32.59
N LEU A 631 7.37 2.15 -33.35
CA LEU A 631 6.55 1.43 -34.34
C LEU A 631 7.28 1.38 -35.69
N LEU A 632 7.55 0.18 -36.19
CA LEU A 632 8.12 -0.06 -37.50
C LEU A 632 7.05 -0.69 -38.40
N ASP A 633 6.73 0.01 -39.49
CA ASP A 633 5.73 -0.38 -40.47
C ASP A 633 6.39 -0.95 -41.73
N THR A 634 6.29 -2.27 -41.89
CA THR A 634 6.82 -3.04 -43.02
C THR A 634 5.71 -3.84 -43.70
N ALA A 635 6.05 -4.64 -44.71
CA ALA A 635 5.18 -5.63 -45.34
C ALA A 635 6.02 -6.73 -45.99
N ALA A 636 5.44 -7.93 -46.15
CA ALA A 636 6.08 -9.03 -46.89
C ALA A 636 6.38 -8.66 -48.36
N ALA A 637 5.61 -7.73 -48.94
CA ALA A 637 5.81 -7.24 -50.29
C ALA A 637 6.95 -6.19 -50.44
N TYR A 638 7.56 -5.73 -49.33
CA TYR A 638 8.60 -4.69 -49.36
C TYR A 638 10.00 -5.27 -49.57
N GLY A 639 10.20 -6.09 -50.60
CA GLY A 639 11.51 -6.64 -50.95
C GLY A 639 12.21 -7.35 -49.78
N ASP A 640 13.45 -6.95 -49.45
CA ASP A 640 14.21 -7.49 -48.31
C ASP A 640 14.10 -6.64 -47.04
N SER A 641 13.11 -5.73 -46.95
CA SER A 641 12.95 -4.82 -45.80
C SER A 641 12.86 -5.59 -44.49
N GLU A 642 12.00 -6.61 -44.40
CA GLU A 642 11.84 -7.43 -43.18
C GLU A 642 13.16 -8.06 -42.75
N LYS A 643 13.94 -8.60 -43.69
CA LYS A 643 15.23 -9.20 -43.43
C LYS A 643 16.24 -8.18 -42.90
N LYS A 644 16.33 -7.00 -43.54
CA LYS A 644 17.21 -5.91 -43.08
C LYS A 644 16.83 -5.42 -41.69
N LEU A 645 15.54 -5.33 -41.40
CA LEU A 645 15.07 -4.99 -40.05
C LEU A 645 15.52 -6.05 -39.05
N GLY A 646 15.26 -7.33 -39.32
CA GLY A 646 15.67 -8.45 -38.47
C GLY A 646 17.18 -8.50 -38.22
N ASP A 647 17.99 -8.28 -39.25
CA ASP A 647 19.46 -8.26 -39.16
C ASP A 647 20.00 -7.11 -38.28
N VAL A 648 19.24 -6.01 -38.14
CA VAL A 648 19.64 -4.87 -37.30
C VAL A 648 19.07 -4.96 -35.89
N ILE A 649 17.80 -5.30 -35.74
CA ILE A 649 17.09 -5.24 -34.45
C ILE A 649 17.07 -6.59 -33.71
N GLY A 650 17.18 -7.72 -34.43
CA GLY A 650 17.06 -9.07 -33.87
C GLY A 650 15.85 -9.20 -32.94
N SER A 651 16.09 -9.77 -31.75
CA SER A 651 15.11 -9.96 -30.68
C SER A 651 14.87 -8.74 -29.78
N ASP A 652 15.30 -7.53 -30.19
CA ASP A 652 15.12 -6.31 -29.39
C ASP A 652 13.65 -5.91 -29.23
N ASN A 653 13.09 -6.19 -28.06
CA ASN A 653 11.69 -5.88 -27.74
C ASN A 653 11.35 -4.38 -27.62
N HIS A 654 12.31 -3.47 -27.89
CA HIS A 654 12.03 -2.04 -28.00
C HIS A 654 11.06 -1.71 -29.15
N PHE A 655 11.23 -2.35 -30.32
CA PHE A 655 10.44 -2.07 -31.52
C PHE A 655 9.19 -2.93 -31.59
N LYS A 656 8.08 -2.28 -31.92
CA LYS A 656 6.78 -2.89 -32.24
C LYS A 656 6.63 -3.02 -33.74
N ILE A 657 6.53 -4.25 -34.23
CA ILE A 657 6.48 -4.50 -35.67
C ILE A 657 5.04 -4.61 -36.16
N VAL A 658 4.73 -3.79 -37.15
CA VAL A 658 3.55 -3.90 -38.00
C VAL A 658 4.01 -4.49 -39.32
N THR A 659 3.52 -5.69 -39.67
CA THR A 659 3.73 -6.26 -41.01
C THR A 659 2.40 -6.55 -41.70
N LYS A 660 2.46 -6.78 -43.01
CA LYS A 660 1.29 -6.97 -43.86
C LYS A 660 1.49 -8.14 -44.79
N ILE A 661 0.45 -8.94 -44.90
CA ILE A 661 0.34 -10.05 -45.86
C ILE A 661 -0.46 -9.62 -47.09
N THR A 662 -0.20 -10.29 -48.22
CA THR A 662 -0.74 -9.93 -49.54
C THR A 662 -1.20 -11.16 -50.31
N ASN A 663 -1.89 -10.96 -51.44
CA ASN A 663 -2.24 -12.00 -52.41
C ASN A 663 -3.08 -13.14 -51.82
N ILE A 664 -4.05 -12.80 -50.98
CA ILE A 664 -4.84 -13.79 -50.23
C ILE A 664 -5.98 -14.38 -51.07
N PHE A 665 -6.46 -13.64 -52.07
CA PHE A 665 -7.54 -14.05 -52.96
C PHE A 665 -7.19 -15.28 -53.82
N ASN A 666 -8.16 -16.19 -53.99
CA ASN A 666 -8.08 -17.37 -54.89
C ASN A 666 -6.92 -18.35 -54.60
N GLN A 667 -6.42 -18.41 -53.37
CA GLN A 667 -5.35 -19.32 -53.00
C GLN A 667 -5.87 -20.74 -52.70
N LYS A 668 -5.20 -21.77 -53.25
CA LYS A 668 -5.46 -23.16 -52.83
C LYS A 668 -4.95 -23.34 -51.40
N ASN A 669 -5.86 -23.69 -50.48
CA ASN A 669 -5.58 -23.78 -49.04
C ASN A 669 -5.08 -22.44 -48.44
N ILE A 670 -6.00 -21.47 -48.39
CA ILE A 670 -5.78 -20.12 -47.86
C ILE A 670 -5.17 -20.10 -46.46
N GLU A 671 -5.58 -21.01 -45.57
CA GLU A 671 -5.08 -21.05 -44.19
C GLU A 671 -3.57 -21.30 -44.16
N GLN A 672 -3.13 -22.35 -44.88
CA GLN A 672 -1.72 -22.68 -44.98
C GLN A 672 -0.93 -21.56 -45.67
N HIS A 673 -1.52 -20.91 -46.68
CA HIS A 673 -0.89 -19.79 -47.38
C HIS A 673 -0.63 -18.60 -46.44
N ILE A 674 -1.61 -18.21 -45.62
CA ILE A 674 -1.48 -17.14 -44.63
C ILE A 674 -0.43 -17.52 -43.57
N VAL A 675 -0.53 -18.72 -43.00
CA VAL A 675 0.42 -19.19 -41.97
C VAL A 675 1.86 -19.21 -42.52
N ASN A 676 2.07 -19.65 -43.77
CA ASN A 676 3.39 -19.64 -44.39
C ASN A 676 3.94 -18.22 -44.56
N GLN A 677 3.13 -17.26 -45.00
CA GLN A 677 3.58 -15.86 -45.09
C GLN A 677 3.95 -15.31 -43.71
N VAL A 678 3.13 -15.57 -42.68
CA VAL A 678 3.40 -15.10 -41.31
C VAL A 678 4.68 -15.70 -40.77
N ASN A 679 4.90 -17.01 -40.94
CA ASN A 679 6.13 -17.68 -40.52
C ASN A 679 7.36 -17.13 -41.26
N GLN A 680 7.23 -16.81 -42.54
CA GLN A 680 8.32 -16.19 -43.31
C GLN A 680 8.64 -14.79 -42.80
N SER A 681 7.62 -13.98 -42.49
CA SER A 681 7.82 -12.65 -41.89
C SER A 681 8.48 -12.75 -40.52
N LEU A 682 8.03 -13.64 -39.65
CA LEU A 682 8.63 -13.90 -38.32
C LEU A 682 10.10 -14.30 -38.46
N HIS A 683 10.41 -15.21 -39.38
CA HIS A 683 11.79 -15.63 -39.67
C HIS A 683 12.65 -14.47 -40.18
N ASN A 684 12.17 -13.69 -41.16
CA ASN A 684 12.91 -12.56 -41.72
C ASN A 684 13.17 -11.47 -40.67
N LEU A 685 12.17 -11.18 -39.83
CA LEU A 685 12.25 -10.19 -38.77
C LEU A 685 13.03 -10.70 -37.55
N GLN A 686 13.35 -12.00 -37.50
CA GLN A 686 13.96 -12.67 -36.36
C GLN A 686 13.15 -12.46 -35.06
N ARG A 687 11.84 -12.71 -35.16
CA ARG A 687 10.86 -12.52 -34.08
C ARG A 687 9.98 -13.75 -33.91
N ASP A 688 9.54 -13.95 -32.68
CA ASP A 688 8.52 -14.96 -32.33
C ASP A 688 7.11 -14.36 -32.25
N HIS A 689 6.99 -13.04 -32.30
CA HIS A 689 5.74 -12.30 -32.09
C HIS A 689 5.71 -10.99 -32.89
N LEU A 690 4.53 -10.66 -33.45
CA LEU A 690 4.26 -9.40 -34.15
C LEU A 690 3.26 -8.53 -33.37
N GLU A 691 3.49 -7.22 -33.30
CA GLU A 691 2.54 -6.32 -32.62
C GLU A 691 1.23 -6.22 -33.42
N VAL A 692 1.33 -6.02 -34.73
CA VAL A 692 0.17 -5.96 -35.62
C VAL A 692 0.44 -6.75 -36.89
N LEU A 693 -0.49 -7.62 -37.24
CA LEU A 693 -0.55 -8.22 -38.57
C LEU A 693 -1.73 -7.60 -39.32
N MET A 694 -1.44 -6.99 -40.47
CA MET A 694 -2.46 -6.37 -41.29
C MET A 694 -2.67 -7.10 -42.61
N ILE A 695 -3.89 -6.98 -43.13
CA ILE A 695 -4.15 -7.21 -44.55
C ILE A 695 -3.76 -5.95 -45.33
N HIS A 696 -2.96 -6.09 -46.38
CA HIS A 696 -2.39 -4.94 -47.11
C HIS A 696 -3.45 -4.17 -47.93
N HIS A 697 -4.50 -4.87 -48.38
CA HIS A 697 -5.57 -4.33 -49.23
C HIS A 697 -6.94 -4.77 -48.69
N ALA A 698 -7.87 -3.83 -48.49
CA ALA A 698 -9.19 -4.12 -47.94
C ALA A 698 -9.97 -5.15 -48.76
N GLU A 699 -9.73 -5.15 -50.08
CA GLU A 699 -10.34 -6.07 -51.04
C GLU A 699 -10.06 -7.55 -50.70
N ASP A 700 -8.92 -7.85 -50.08
CA ASP A 700 -8.57 -9.21 -49.65
C ASP A 700 -9.47 -9.72 -48.50
N LEU A 701 -10.01 -8.82 -47.66
CA LEU A 701 -10.99 -9.17 -46.61
C LEU A 701 -12.45 -9.04 -47.06
N LEU A 702 -12.72 -8.20 -48.07
CA LEU A 702 -14.08 -7.93 -48.52
C LEU A 702 -14.61 -8.92 -49.56
N ASN A 703 -13.73 -9.77 -50.12
CA ASN A 703 -14.08 -10.83 -51.07
C ASN A 703 -14.65 -12.09 -50.38
N VAL A 704 -14.88 -13.16 -51.17
CA VAL A 704 -15.47 -14.43 -50.72
C VAL A 704 -14.61 -15.22 -49.72
N ASP A 705 -13.28 -15.05 -49.77
CA ASP A 705 -12.31 -15.74 -48.93
C ASP A 705 -12.03 -14.99 -47.61
N GLY A 706 -12.51 -13.74 -47.50
CA GLY A 706 -12.31 -12.86 -46.35
C GLY A 706 -12.68 -13.45 -44.98
N PRO A 707 -13.84 -14.13 -44.82
CA PRO A 707 -14.20 -14.75 -43.55
C PRO A 707 -13.19 -15.79 -43.07
N VAL A 708 -12.68 -16.64 -43.99
CA VAL A 708 -11.67 -17.66 -43.65
C VAL A 708 -10.36 -16.98 -43.27
N CYS A 709 -9.95 -15.96 -44.03
CA CYS A 709 -8.77 -15.17 -43.70
C CYS A 709 -8.85 -14.57 -42.29
N TYR A 710 -9.98 -13.96 -41.93
CA TYR A 710 -10.17 -13.34 -40.63
C TYR A 710 -10.16 -14.35 -39.47
N GLU A 711 -10.72 -15.55 -39.64
CA GLU A 711 -10.64 -16.61 -38.63
C GLU A 711 -9.19 -17.08 -38.40
N VAL A 712 -8.38 -17.20 -39.45
CA VAL A 712 -6.94 -17.53 -39.30
C VAL A 712 -6.20 -16.45 -38.51
N LEU A 713 -6.50 -15.17 -38.74
CA LEU A 713 -5.91 -14.06 -37.98
C LEU A 713 -6.34 -14.10 -36.51
N LYS A 714 -7.60 -14.44 -36.21
CA LYS A 714 -8.08 -14.64 -34.84
C LYS A 714 -7.35 -15.78 -34.14
N ASP A 715 -7.13 -16.89 -34.83
CA ASP A 715 -6.39 -18.03 -34.30
C ASP A 715 -4.94 -17.67 -33.99
N LEU A 716 -4.27 -16.91 -34.87
CA LEU A 716 -2.91 -16.40 -34.62
C LEU A 716 -2.87 -15.47 -33.41
N LYS A 717 -3.90 -14.62 -33.23
CA LYS A 717 -4.02 -13.74 -32.06
C LYS A 717 -4.24 -14.53 -30.78
N MET A 718 -5.11 -15.55 -30.80
CA MET A 718 -5.34 -16.44 -29.66
C MET A 718 -4.09 -17.23 -29.25
N LYS A 719 -3.28 -17.64 -30.23
CA LYS A 719 -1.98 -18.32 -30.01
C LYS A 719 -0.85 -17.35 -29.62
N ASN A 720 -1.15 -16.06 -29.47
CA ASN A 720 -0.20 -15.01 -29.13
C ASN A 720 0.96 -14.85 -30.14
N VAL A 721 0.74 -15.24 -31.41
CA VAL A 721 1.67 -15.00 -32.52
C VAL A 721 1.59 -13.55 -32.99
N ILE A 722 0.42 -12.92 -32.81
CA ILE A 722 0.17 -11.51 -33.10
C ILE A 722 -0.59 -10.86 -31.94
N SER A 723 -0.36 -9.58 -31.63
CA SER A 723 -1.17 -8.86 -30.62
C SER A 723 -2.48 -8.31 -31.19
N LYS A 724 -2.45 -7.85 -32.45
CA LYS A 724 -3.55 -7.09 -33.07
C LYS A 724 -3.74 -7.48 -34.54
N ILE A 725 -4.99 -7.43 -34.97
CA ILE A 725 -5.43 -7.63 -36.35
C ILE A 725 -5.74 -6.27 -36.96
N GLY A 726 -5.21 -6.00 -38.15
CA GLY A 726 -5.52 -4.76 -38.85
C GLY A 726 -5.72 -4.89 -40.36
N CYS A 727 -6.04 -3.76 -40.98
CA CYS A 727 -6.18 -3.66 -42.43
C CYS A 727 -5.70 -2.29 -42.92
N SER A 728 -4.99 -2.26 -44.04
CA SER A 728 -4.70 -1.03 -44.77
C SER A 728 -5.80 -0.80 -45.81
N ILE A 729 -6.35 0.40 -45.83
CA ILE A 729 -7.40 0.81 -46.76
C ILE A 729 -6.87 1.87 -47.72
N TYR A 730 -7.62 2.14 -48.80
CA TYR A 730 -7.36 3.28 -49.67
C TYR A 730 -8.62 4.12 -49.95
N GLU A 731 -9.78 3.49 -50.06
CA GLU A 731 -11.04 4.21 -50.26
C GLU A 731 -11.81 4.35 -48.94
N PRO A 732 -12.35 5.54 -48.62
CA PRO A 732 -13.10 5.76 -47.38
C PRO A 732 -14.27 4.79 -47.17
N ASN A 733 -15.00 4.45 -48.25
CA ASN A 733 -16.15 3.55 -48.18
C ASN A 733 -15.80 2.11 -47.77
N ASP A 734 -14.52 1.72 -47.80
CA ASP A 734 -14.12 0.39 -47.35
C ASP A 734 -14.16 0.26 -45.82
N ILE A 735 -14.09 1.39 -45.08
CA ILE A 735 -14.19 1.40 -43.61
C ILE A 735 -15.52 0.80 -43.17
N GLU A 736 -16.64 1.34 -43.64
CA GLU A 736 -17.97 0.88 -43.23
C GLU A 736 -18.21 -0.60 -43.60
N LYS A 737 -17.73 -1.00 -44.79
CA LYS A 737 -17.82 -2.40 -45.24
C LYS A 737 -17.00 -3.36 -44.37
N LEU A 738 -15.82 -2.94 -43.92
CA LEU A 738 -14.98 -3.75 -43.03
C LEU A 738 -15.60 -3.82 -41.63
N LEU A 739 -16.01 -2.68 -41.06
CA LEU A 739 -16.55 -2.62 -39.70
C LEU A 739 -17.90 -3.34 -39.54
N SER A 740 -18.68 -3.44 -40.61
CA SER A 740 -19.92 -4.22 -40.60
C SER A 740 -19.69 -5.74 -40.59
N LYS A 741 -18.48 -6.21 -40.92
CA LYS A 741 -18.15 -7.64 -41.04
C LYS A 741 -17.14 -8.14 -40.02
N TYR A 742 -16.18 -7.31 -39.62
CA TYR A 742 -15.01 -7.73 -38.85
C TYR A 742 -14.68 -6.77 -37.72
N GLN A 743 -14.22 -7.33 -36.59
CA GLN A 743 -13.71 -6.55 -35.46
C GLN A 743 -12.19 -6.37 -35.62
N LEU A 744 -11.77 -5.21 -36.13
CA LEU A 744 -10.36 -4.87 -36.33
C LEU A 744 -9.83 -4.06 -35.16
N ASP A 745 -8.56 -4.26 -34.81
CA ASP A 745 -7.89 -3.47 -33.76
C ASP A 745 -7.22 -2.22 -34.34
N VAL A 746 -6.74 -2.30 -35.60
CA VAL A 746 -5.96 -1.24 -36.26
C VAL A 746 -6.41 -1.04 -37.70
N ILE A 747 -6.61 0.20 -38.13
CA ILE A 747 -6.79 0.53 -39.55
C ILE A 747 -5.75 1.56 -39.99
N GLN A 748 -5.05 1.23 -41.07
CA GLN A 748 -4.07 2.13 -41.68
C GLN A 748 -4.69 2.87 -42.87
N VAL A 749 -4.65 4.20 -42.82
CA VAL A 749 -5.39 5.08 -43.73
C VAL A 749 -4.47 6.08 -44.45
N PRO A 750 -4.70 6.38 -45.74
CA PRO A 750 -3.98 7.45 -46.43
C PRO A 750 -4.52 8.80 -45.98
N ILE A 751 -3.65 9.68 -45.48
CA ILE A 751 -4.04 11.05 -45.13
C ILE A 751 -2.86 12.01 -45.32
N ASN A 752 -3.15 13.17 -45.88
CA ASN A 752 -2.19 14.25 -46.05
C ASN A 752 -2.94 15.56 -46.28
N ILE A 753 -2.22 16.67 -46.34
CA ILE A 753 -2.81 18.01 -46.47
C ILE A 753 -3.69 18.19 -47.72
N PHE A 754 -3.49 17.36 -48.76
CA PHE A 754 -4.32 17.36 -49.97
C PHE A 754 -5.45 16.30 -49.93
N ASP A 755 -5.19 15.09 -49.40
CA ASP A 755 -6.21 14.06 -49.21
C ASP A 755 -6.88 14.17 -47.83
N GLN A 756 -8.01 14.87 -47.80
CA GLN A 756 -8.81 15.10 -46.59
C GLN A 756 -10.14 14.32 -46.57
N ARG A 757 -10.34 13.38 -47.51
CA ARG A 757 -11.63 12.69 -47.73
C ARG A 757 -12.14 11.94 -46.49
N LEU A 758 -11.22 11.41 -45.68
CA LEU A 758 -11.54 10.69 -44.44
C LEU A 758 -12.02 11.61 -43.31
N ILE A 759 -11.58 12.88 -43.33
CA ILE A 759 -11.99 13.89 -42.35
C ILE A 759 -13.39 14.41 -42.71
N SER A 760 -13.59 14.81 -43.97
CA SER A 760 -14.86 15.36 -44.43
C SER A 760 -16.02 14.35 -44.36
N GLY A 761 -15.73 13.06 -44.53
CA GLY A 761 -16.70 11.97 -44.36
C GLY A 761 -16.90 11.48 -42.92
N ASN A 762 -16.26 12.10 -41.93
CA ASN A 762 -16.34 11.72 -40.50
C ASN A 762 -15.88 10.28 -40.17
N TYR A 763 -15.17 9.62 -41.09
CA TYR A 763 -14.74 8.23 -40.95
C TYR A 763 -13.72 8.03 -39.82
N LEU A 764 -12.87 9.02 -39.55
CA LEU A 764 -11.91 8.94 -38.44
C LEU A 764 -12.60 8.87 -37.07
N LYS A 765 -13.72 9.60 -36.90
CA LYS A 765 -14.51 9.54 -35.66
C LYS A 765 -15.22 8.20 -35.52
N LEU A 766 -15.79 7.70 -36.61
CA LEU A 766 -16.41 6.37 -36.64
C LEU A 766 -15.44 5.28 -36.16
N LEU A 767 -14.18 5.32 -36.64
CA LEU A 767 -13.13 4.40 -36.18
C LEU A 767 -12.87 4.52 -34.68
N LYS A 768 -12.85 5.75 -34.14
CA LYS A 768 -12.63 5.98 -32.71
C LYS A 768 -13.79 5.56 -31.83
N GLU A 769 -15.02 5.71 -32.29
CA GLU A 769 -16.21 5.20 -31.60
C GLU A 769 -16.14 3.66 -31.44
N GLN A 770 -15.55 2.98 -32.43
CA GLN A 770 -15.28 1.53 -32.38
C GLN A 770 -13.98 1.16 -31.66
N LYS A 771 -13.31 2.12 -31.02
CA LYS A 771 -12.03 1.94 -30.29
C LYS A 771 -10.88 1.41 -31.15
N ILE A 772 -10.85 1.79 -32.43
CA ILE A 772 -9.81 1.37 -33.37
C ILE A 772 -8.60 2.30 -33.31
N GLU A 773 -7.41 1.72 -33.37
CA GLU A 773 -6.15 2.43 -33.54
C GLU A 773 -5.97 2.84 -35.01
N ILE A 774 -5.66 4.11 -35.27
CA ILE A 774 -5.57 4.70 -36.61
C ILE A 774 -4.12 5.01 -36.93
N HIS A 775 -3.60 4.37 -37.97
CA HIS A 775 -2.27 4.62 -38.52
C HIS A 775 -2.39 5.46 -39.79
N ALA A 776 -2.02 6.74 -39.70
CA ALA A 776 -1.95 7.63 -40.84
C ALA A 776 -0.69 7.38 -41.67
N ARG A 777 -0.84 7.10 -42.96
CA ARG A 777 0.26 6.95 -43.92
C ARG A 777 0.10 7.90 -45.10
N SER A 778 1.10 7.91 -45.98
CA SER A 778 1.12 8.75 -47.19
C SER A 778 1.12 10.26 -46.91
N LEU A 779 1.64 10.68 -45.75
CA LEU A 779 1.67 12.07 -45.28
C LEU A 779 2.30 13.05 -46.28
N PHE A 780 3.32 12.60 -46.99
CA PHE A 780 4.08 13.42 -47.95
C PHE A 780 3.81 13.04 -49.40
N LEU A 781 2.84 12.14 -49.64
CA LEU A 781 2.46 11.68 -50.97
C LEU A 781 3.67 11.21 -51.81
N GLN A 782 4.41 10.24 -51.27
CA GLN A 782 5.70 9.74 -51.79
C GLN A 782 6.83 10.81 -51.89
N GLY A 783 6.67 11.94 -51.20
CA GLY A 783 7.63 13.06 -51.21
C GLY A 783 7.18 14.23 -52.10
N LEU A 784 6.11 14.07 -52.89
CA LEU A 784 5.61 15.09 -53.82
C LEU A 784 5.25 16.40 -53.13
N ILE A 785 4.64 16.35 -51.94
CA ILE A 785 4.24 17.54 -51.16
C ILE A 785 5.43 18.42 -50.81
N LEU A 786 6.61 17.81 -50.60
CA LEU A 786 7.84 18.49 -50.19
C LEU A 786 8.75 18.82 -51.37
N MET A 787 8.40 18.37 -52.58
CA MET A 787 9.22 18.53 -53.77
C MET A 787 9.24 20.00 -54.22
N GLU A 788 10.35 20.46 -54.77
CA GLU A 788 10.39 21.77 -55.45
C GLU A 788 9.50 21.72 -56.71
N PRO A 789 8.64 22.72 -56.95
CA PRO A 789 7.68 22.72 -58.06
C PRO A 789 8.30 22.43 -59.43
N LYS A 790 9.52 22.91 -59.67
CA LYS A 790 10.29 22.70 -60.92
C LYS A 790 10.74 21.25 -61.14
N ASN A 791 10.77 20.42 -60.09
CA ASN A 791 11.21 19.03 -60.15
C ASN A 791 10.03 18.04 -60.27
N ILE A 792 8.78 18.54 -60.22
CA ILE A 792 7.59 17.70 -60.34
C ILE A 792 7.51 17.16 -61.78
N PRO A 793 7.36 15.83 -61.98
CA PRO A 793 7.27 15.26 -63.32
C PRO A 793 6.13 15.84 -64.15
N SER A 794 6.34 15.98 -65.46
CA SER A 794 5.37 16.56 -66.41
C SER A 794 4.01 15.87 -66.39
N SER A 795 3.98 14.57 -66.08
CA SER A 795 2.77 13.76 -65.89
C SER A 795 1.89 14.22 -64.71
N LEU A 796 2.49 14.87 -63.71
CA LEU A 796 1.81 15.38 -62.51
C LEU A 796 1.75 16.91 -62.44
N LYS A 797 1.97 17.61 -63.56
CA LYS A 797 1.99 19.09 -63.62
C LYS A 797 0.75 19.77 -63.02
N ASN A 798 -0.40 19.09 -63.02
CA ASN A 798 -1.65 19.62 -62.48
C ASN A 798 -1.63 19.80 -60.95
N ILE A 799 -0.69 19.18 -60.23
CA ILE A 799 -0.53 19.36 -58.78
C ILE A 799 0.30 20.61 -58.42
N VAL A 800 1.09 21.14 -59.38
CA VAL A 800 2.03 22.25 -59.17
C VAL A 800 1.37 23.48 -58.52
N PRO A 801 0.17 23.93 -58.92
CA PRO A 801 -0.50 25.07 -58.26
C PRO A 801 -0.77 24.83 -56.77
N TYR A 802 -1.11 23.60 -56.38
CA TYR A 802 -1.39 23.24 -54.98
C TYR A 802 -0.12 23.22 -54.14
N VAL A 803 0.98 22.68 -54.68
CA VAL A 803 2.30 22.69 -54.02
C VAL A 803 2.83 24.12 -53.86
N ASN A 804 2.65 24.99 -54.86
CA ASN A 804 3.00 26.41 -54.76
C ASN A 804 2.19 27.12 -53.67
N ASN A 805 0.88 26.90 -53.62
CA ASN A 805 0.02 27.49 -52.58
C ASN A 805 0.44 27.04 -51.18
N LEU A 806 0.72 25.75 -51.00
CA LEU A 806 1.22 25.22 -49.72
C LEU A 806 2.52 25.90 -49.28
N ARG A 807 3.46 26.10 -50.21
CA ARG A 807 4.73 26.76 -49.92
C ARG A 807 4.56 28.23 -49.54
N LEU A 808 3.74 28.98 -50.29
CA LEU A 808 3.41 30.36 -49.96
C LEU A 808 2.77 30.49 -48.56
N GLU A 809 1.88 29.56 -48.21
CA GLU A 809 1.29 29.54 -46.87
C GLU A 809 2.31 29.19 -45.79
N ALA A 810 3.20 28.24 -46.05
CA ALA A 810 4.28 27.90 -45.13
C ALA A 810 5.17 29.12 -44.87
N GLU A 811 5.58 29.84 -45.92
CA GLU A 811 6.37 31.07 -45.82
C GLU A 811 5.66 32.17 -45.03
N LYS A 812 4.37 32.41 -45.32
CA LYS A 812 3.52 33.38 -44.58
C LYS A 812 3.53 33.12 -43.08
N HIS A 813 3.63 31.86 -42.68
CA HIS A 813 3.62 31.41 -41.29
C HIS A 813 5.01 31.12 -40.72
N GLN A 814 6.08 31.43 -41.46
CA GLN A 814 7.48 31.16 -41.09
C GLN A 814 7.75 29.67 -40.81
N LEU A 815 7.11 28.80 -41.58
CA LEU A 815 7.24 27.35 -41.51
C LEU A 815 7.88 26.80 -42.77
N THR A 816 8.51 25.64 -42.65
CA THR A 816 8.86 24.83 -43.82
C THR A 816 7.63 24.07 -44.33
N PRO A 817 7.60 23.64 -45.61
CA PRO A 817 6.55 22.76 -46.11
C PRO A 817 6.38 21.47 -45.30
N LEU A 818 7.49 20.94 -44.76
CA LEU A 818 7.50 19.76 -43.88
C LEU A 818 6.77 20.06 -42.57
N GLN A 819 7.08 21.19 -41.92
CA GLN A 819 6.41 21.60 -40.69
C GLN A 819 4.92 21.84 -40.91
N LEU A 820 4.53 22.51 -42.01
CA LEU A 820 3.14 22.77 -42.31
C LEU A 820 2.35 21.46 -42.57
N ALA A 821 2.93 20.53 -43.33
CA ALA A 821 2.31 19.22 -43.59
C ALA A 821 2.15 18.39 -42.32
N LEU A 822 3.16 18.37 -41.44
CA LEU A 822 3.07 17.69 -40.14
C LEU A 822 2.08 18.37 -39.19
N GLN A 823 2.01 19.71 -39.21
CA GLN A 823 1.05 20.47 -38.41
C GLN A 823 -0.39 20.18 -38.81
N PHE A 824 -0.67 20.02 -40.11
CA PHE A 824 -1.97 19.55 -40.58
C PHE A 824 -2.34 18.22 -39.93
N VAL A 825 -1.45 17.21 -39.99
CA VAL A 825 -1.79 15.89 -39.45
C VAL A 825 -1.92 15.92 -37.93
N LYS A 826 -1.05 16.68 -37.23
CA LYS A 826 -1.15 16.89 -35.78
C LYS A 826 -2.44 17.58 -35.34
N SER A 827 -3.11 18.31 -36.23
CA SER A 827 -4.43 18.91 -35.94
C SER A 827 -5.57 17.89 -35.85
N ILE A 828 -5.33 16.64 -36.27
CA ILE A 828 -6.32 15.57 -36.32
C ILE A 828 -6.15 14.68 -35.08
N THR A 829 -6.99 14.91 -34.08
CA THR A 829 -6.90 14.25 -32.77
C THR A 829 -7.15 12.75 -32.79
N GLU A 830 -7.82 12.26 -33.83
CA GLU A 830 -8.20 10.88 -34.02
C GLU A 830 -7.03 9.98 -34.46
N ILE A 831 -5.88 10.52 -34.89
CA ILE A 831 -4.77 9.70 -35.36
C ILE A 831 -3.84 9.30 -34.20
N ASP A 832 -3.55 8.01 -34.04
CA ASP A 832 -2.61 7.54 -33.00
C ASP A 832 -1.18 7.45 -33.50
N TYR A 833 -0.98 7.03 -34.75
CA TYR A 833 0.35 6.91 -35.34
C TYR A 833 0.42 7.62 -36.69
N VAL A 834 1.49 8.37 -36.90
CA VAL A 834 1.88 8.91 -38.21
C VAL A 834 3.08 8.16 -38.74
N ILE A 835 2.89 7.46 -39.85
CA ILE A 835 3.88 6.60 -40.48
C ILE A 835 4.65 7.41 -41.52
N VAL A 836 5.93 7.64 -41.26
CA VAL A 836 6.83 8.39 -42.13
C VAL A 836 7.89 7.47 -42.76
N GLY A 837 8.12 7.61 -44.05
CA GLY A 837 9.21 6.91 -44.75
C GLY A 837 10.41 7.85 -44.95
N VAL A 838 11.63 7.32 -44.84
CA VAL A 838 12.88 8.07 -44.98
C VAL A 838 13.90 7.27 -45.78
N ASN A 839 14.75 7.96 -46.52
CA ASN A 839 15.86 7.36 -47.28
C ASN A 839 17.20 7.46 -46.56
N ASN A 840 17.32 8.32 -45.55
CA ASN A 840 18.54 8.54 -44.77
C ASN A 840 18.22 9.09 -43.38
N LEU A 841 19.21 9.05 -42.49
CA LEU A 841 19.08 9.52 -41.11
C LEU A 841 18.72 11.00 -41.02
N GLN A 842 19.27 11.84 -41.91
CA GLN A 842 19.04 13.28 -41.87
C GLN A 842 17.55 13.62 -42.05
N GLN A 843 16.85 12.93 -42.95
CA GLN A 843 15.41 13.07 -43.12
C GLN A 843 14.63 12.68 -41.85
N LEU A 844 15.03 11.61 -41.17
CA LEU A 844 14.38 11.22 -39.91
C LEU A 844 14.60 12.26 -38.80
N ILE A 845 15.81 12.83 -38.72
CA ILE A 845 16.11 13.92 -37.78
C ILE A 845 15.22 15.14 -38.07
N GLU A 846 15.12 15.56 -39.32
CA GLU A 846 14.29 16.71 -39.72
C GLU A 846 12.80 16.49 -39.44
N ILE A 847 12.29 15.28 -39.72
CA ILE A 847 10.91 14.91 -39.41
C ILE A 847 10.70 14.89 -37.90
N GLU A 848 11.58 14.28 -37.11
CA GLU A 848 11.45 14.20 -35.65
C GLU A 848 11.46 15.59 -35.00
N GLN A 849 12.37 16.47 -35.45
CA GLN A 849 12.44 17.86 -35.01
C GLN A 849 11.19 18.64 -35.43
N SER A 850 10.73 18.49 -36.67
CA SER A 850 9.52 19.16 -37.18
C SER A 850 8.24 18.64 -36.53
N PHE A 851 8.18 17.35 -36.21
CA PHE A 851 7.06 16.74 -35.52
C PHE A 851 6.96 17.22 -34.06
N LYS A 852 8.10 17.46 -33.41
CA LYS A 852 8.16 18.10 -32.08
C LYS A 852 7.87 19.60 -32.12
N HIS A 853 8.18 20.25 -33.23
CA HIS A 853 7.84 21.65 -33.43
C HIS A 853 6.31 21.83 -33.36
N THR A 854 5.88 22.85 -32.62
CA THR A 854 4.46 23.19 -32.45
C THR A 854 4.36 24.68 -32.71
N SER A 855 3.73 25.05 -33.83
CA SER A 855 3.51 26.44 -34.20
C SER A 855 2.05 26.82 -33.95
N ASN A 856 1.81 27.99 -33.34
CA ASN A 856 0.47 28.49 -33.01
C ASN A 856 -0.11 29.33 -34.15
N ASN A 857 0.07 28.85 -35.38
CA ASN A 857 -0.48 29.50 -36.55
C ASN A 857 -1.89 28.97 -36.83
N ASP A 858 -2.88 29.87 -36.88
CA ASP A 858 -4.28 29.54 -37.17
C ASP A 858 -4.45 29.33 -38.69
N VAL A 859 -3.90 28.23 -39.20
CA VAL A 859 -3.95 27.87 -40.61
C VAL A 859 -5.25 27.14 -40.90
N ASP A 860 -6.09 27.70 -41.77
CA ASP A 860 -7.24 26.98 -42.30
C ASP A 860 -6.79 25.94 -43.33
N PHE A 861 -6.64 24.69 -42.89
CA PHE A 861 -6.18 23.60 -43.75
C PHE A 861 -7.20 23.13 -44.78
N ARG A 862 -8.50 23.46 -44.62
CA ARG A 862 -9.56 22.99 -45.52
C ARG A 862 -9.36 23.48 -46.96
N LYS A 863 -8.70 24.63 -47.13
CA LYS A 863 -8.40 25.23 -48.44
C LYS A 863 -7.43 24.40 -49.30
N PHE A 864 -6.70 23.46 -48.71
CA PHE A 864 -5.74 22.61 -49.43
C PHE A 864 -6.36 21.31 -49.95
N ALA A 865 -7.59 20.97 -49.57
CA ALA A 865 -8.22 19.73 -49.98
C ALA A 865 -8.37 19.63 -51.51
N ILE A 866 -7.92 18.52 -52.09
CA ILE A 866 -8.05 18.23 -53.53
C ILE A 866 -9.14 17.18 -53.74
N SER A 867 -10.09 17.45 -54.63
CA SER A 867 -11.17 16.50 -54.95
C SER A 867 -10.79 15.49 -56.04
N ASP A 868 -9.83 15.82 -56.91
CA ASP A 868 -9.37 14.92 -57.97
C ASP A 868 -8.47 13.81 -57.39
N VAL A 869 -9.03 12.61 -57.25
CA VAL A 869 -8.33 11.43 -56.72
C VAL A 869 -7.09 11.07 -57.56
N LYS A 870 -7.02 11.42 -58.85
CA LYS A 870 -5.82 11.15 -59.68
C LYS A 870 -4.60 11.93 -59.21
N LEU A 871 -4.78 13.03 -58.47
CA LEU A 871 -3.68 13.85 -57.95
C LEU A 871 -3.25 13.46 -56.53
N ILE A 872 -4.08 12.72 -55.79
CA ILE A 872 -3.88 12.41 -54.37
C ILE A 872 -3.77 10.90 -54.08
N ASP A 873 -3.91 10.05 -55.08
CA ASP A 873 -3.69 8.61 -54.97
C ASP A 873 -2.51 8.16 -55.86
N PRO A 874 -1.33 7.88 -55.28
CA PRO A 874 -0.16 7.46 -56.04
C PRO A 874 -0.36 6.19 -56.87
N ARG A 875 -1.35 5.34 -56.56
CA ARG A 875 -1.65 4.13 -57.35
C ARG A 875 -2.17 4.47 -58.75
N LYS A 876 -2.64 5.71 -58.96
CA LYS A 876 -3.17 6.20 -60.25
C LYS A 876 -2.11 6.90 -61.09
N TRP A 877 -0.86 6.98 -60.62
CA TRP A 877 0.25 7.62 -61.33
C TRP A 877 0.99 6.59 -62.18
N ASN A 878 0.48 6.31 -63.38
CA ASN A 878 1.12 5.37 -64.29
C ASN A 878 2.40 5.97 -64.90
N GLY A 879 3.54 5.30 -64.72
CA GLY A 879 4.79 5.62 -65.42
C GLY A 879 5.52 6.89 -64.93
N VAL A 880 5.47 7.15 -63.61
CA VAL A 880 6.12 8.31 -62.96
C VAL A 880 7.31 7.87 -62.12
#